data_AF-A0A1T5EM97-F1
#
_entry.id   AF-A0A1T5EM97-F1
#
_cell.length_a   1.000
_cell.length_b   1.000
_cell.length_c   1.000
_cell.angle_alpha   90.00
_cell.angle_beta   90.00
_cell.angle_gamma   90.00
#
_symmetry.space_group_name_H-M   'P 1'
#
loop_
_entity.id
_entity.type
_entity.pdbx_description
1 polymer ?
#
loop_
_entity_poly.entity_id
_entity_poly.type
_entity_poly.pdbx_seq_one_letter_code
_entity_poly.pdbx_strand_id
1 'polypeptide(L)'
;MKNALTKLCLFSLFGISLIWACKKKDPIPDDNIEDRTPAEVIQDITRHMADADSISIFTNALKTLSLQQEDITDGLTVFAPLNPVDNDIQTISKIAATEPLDDFSVNDLTDSVLMDHLVKGVFDLSDLTDGKTLTSLSGKTLRVTQIGERVWINGVPVSGEIAPDGRQIIYTVKKPLTGTTVDDALQTTTLEITVWDAMEWSLDRPKGVIAAGARVFLYASQTDYANSVPAYNAVTDTSGKAIFANITPGRYFIEASKDDRSNIFAESAQPENGLFTGLAAITVFQSATEIENSPTQGGARPGNFRWLDANSDGKIDGADRVAIPHEQATASDSRVTSIDVLIGYLNNAENKPLTEAQLADELASFRINLANWQADLAVTDALLAGDVRQSELRPPLNSRFQGIGDFSFSATHPLITQLWQGGYGLIEHLNTLEKRAPQSAASTGSLKLLRAFAYLRLLTYFGNIPLQGEHGQLNNQQVDNVYTFIQDELEGASSRLPERVEDPALLSRGSADMLLAKLALLRAEYDVVAALTAKIITAGHHSLVPDQHVFRANSAEIIWASPVALSGAMKDYFYQRDQLPFLRLRETYLMNIEANAALGNTEAAVNAFNMLCSLKGMPPLPPSISKEELTAQYQDLWISDMEREGFQFPNLIRWERAAELLAARGYNEPKHQLLPIPMAVIDANPQMMQNPGY
;
A
#
# COMPACT_ATOMS: atom_id res chain seq x y z
N MET A 1 34.09 -1.63 -36.93
CA MET A 1 33.85 -2.80 -37.80
C MET A 1 32.95 -3.76 -37.02
N LYS A 2 31.67 -3.81 -37.40
CA LYS A 2 31.02 -4.95 -38.06
C LYS A 2 30.58 -6.08 -37.12
N ASN A 3 29.25 -6.12 -36.94
CA ASN A 3 28.39 -7.30 -37.14
C ASN A 3 28.48 -8.44 -36.11
N ALA A 4 27.44 -9.20 -35.78
CA ALA A 4 26.02 -9.25 -36.13
C ALA A 4 25.46 -10.53 -35.46
N LEU A 5 24.15 -10.59 -35.20
CA LEU A 5 23.22 -11.72 -35.47
C LEU A 5 23.53 -13.13 -34.84
N THR A 6 22.61 -13.98 -34.36
CA THR A 6 21.14 -14.03 -34.25
C THR A 6 20.81 -15.16 -33.27
N LYS A 7 19.65 -15.04 -32.62
CA LYS A 7 18.98 -16.08 -31.84
C LYS A 7 18.75 -17.37 -32.65
N LEU A 8 19.03 -18.50 -32.01
CA LEU A 8 18.66 -19.85 -32.44
C LEU A 8 17.29 -20.20 -31.86
N CYS A 9 16.42 -20.75 -32.70
CA CYS A 9 15.06 -21.21 -32.40
C CYS A 9 15.00 -22.27 -31.29
N LEU A 10 13.97 -22.18 -30.44
CA LEU A 10 13.30 -23.36 -29.89
C LEU A 10 11.78 -23.11 -29.93
N PHE A 11 11.12 -23.82 -30.84
CA PHE A 11 9.66 -23.89 -31.00
C PHE A 11 9.13 -25.09 -30.21
N SER A 12 8.15 -24.86 -29.34
CA SER A 12 7.13 -25.80 -28.85
C SER A 12 6.22 -25.00 -27.93
N LEU A 13 4.90 -25.03 -27.92
CA LEU A 13 3.84 -25.82 -28.55
C LEU A 13 2.55 -25.05 -28.15
N PHE A 14 1.54 -24.86 -29.01
CA PHE A 14 0.12 -25.01 -28.62
C PHE A 14 -0.78 -24.98 -29.86
N GLY A 15 -1.70 -25.93 -29.90
CA GLY A 15 -2.41 -26.38 -31.09
C GLY A 15 -3.57 -25.49 -31.52
N ILE A 16 -3.69 -25.37 -32.84
CA ILE A 16 -4.85 -24.86 -33.55
C ILE A 16 -5.75 -26.07 -33.88
N SER A 17 -7.05 -25.93 -33.61
CA SER A 17 -8.09 -26.87 -34.03
C SER A 17 -8.13 -26.95 -35.55
N LEU A 18 -7.78 -28.14 -36.06
CA LEU A 18 -7.83 -28.55 -37.45
C LEU A 18 -9.25 -28.45 -38.03
N ILE A 19 -9.40 -27.72 -39.13
CA ILE A 19 -10.33 -28.11 -40.19
C ILE A 19 -9.52 -28.97 -41.18
N TRP A 20 -10.04 -30.16 -41.47
CA TRP A 20 -9.39 -31.18 -42.30
C TRP A 20 -9.10 -30.67 -43.71
N ALA A 21 -7.81 -30.47 -44.03
CA ALA A 21 -7.34 -30.51 -45.40
C ALA A 21 -7.33 -31.97 -45.87
N CYS A 22 -8.26 -32.33 -46.76
CA CYS A 22 -8.19 -33.58 -47.50
C CYS A 22 -6.90 -33.63 -48.32
N LYS A 23 -5.98 -34.54 -47.98
CA LYS A 23 -4.88 -34.97 -48.85
C LYS A 23 -5.46 -35.52 -50.16
N LYS A 24 -5.26 -34.82 -51.28
CA LYS A 24 -5.20 -35.45 -52.61
C LYS A 24 -4.38 -34.61 -53.60
N LYS A 25 -3.25 -35.21 -53.98
CA LYS A 25 -2.25 -34.84 -55.00
C LYS A 25 -1.59 -33.47 -54.84
N ASP A 26 -0.30 -33.52 -54.54
CA ASP A 26 0.65 -32.43 -54.76
C ASP A 26 0.39 -31.80 -56.14
N PRO A 27 0.13 -30.48 -56.24
CA PRO A 27 0.36 -29.81 -57.50
C PRO A 27 1.88 -29.87 -57.71
N ILE A 28 2.26 -30.43 -58.84
CA ILE A 28 3.62 -30.33 -59.38
C ILE A 28 3.99 -28.83 -59.32
N PRO A 29 5.12 -28.42 -58.70
CA PRO A 29 5.60 -27.06 -58.85
C PRO A 29 5.81 -26.85 -60.35
N ASP A 30 5.02 -25.97 -60.95
CA ASP A 30 5.24 -25.60 -62.34
C ASP A 30 6.52 -24.76 -62.38
N ASP A 31 7.65 -25.41 -62.67
CA ASP A 31 9.01 -24.84 -62.65
C ASP A 31 9.25 -23.77 -63.75
N ASN A 32 8.19 -23.21 -64.36
CA ASN A 32 8.27 -22.01 -65.22
C ASN A 32 7.39 -20.88 -64.67
N ILE A 33 7.69 -20.44 -63.45
CA ILE A 33 7.00 -19.34 -62.76
C ILE A 33 7.40 -17.95 -63.32
N GLU A 34 8.23 -17.84 -64.36
CA GLU A 34 8.63 -16.56 -65.00
C GLU A 34 7.66 -16.10 -66.12
N ASP A 35 6.70 -16.93 -66.54
CA ASP A 35 5.82 -16.65 -67.70
C ASP A 35 4.31 -16.66 -67.36
N ARG A 36 3.91 -16.50 -66.09
CA ARG A 36 2.48 -16.43 -65.71
C ARG A 36 1.83 -15.22 -66.37
N THR A 37 0.75 -15.46 -67.09
CA THR A 37 -0.09 -14.41 -67.68
C THR A 37 -0.94 -13.72 -66.59
N PRO A 38 -1.40 -12.48 -66.81
CA PRO A 38 -2.21 -11.77 -65.82
C PRO A 38 -3.55 -12.49 -65.54
N ALA A 39 -4.08 -13.18 -66.55
CA ALA A 39 -5.28 -14.01 -66.41
C ALA A 39 -5.06 -15.19 -65.45
N GLU A 40 -3.89 -15.84 -65.48
CA GLU A 40 -3.56 -16.95 -64.58
C GLU A 40 -3.35 -16.48 -63.14
N VAL A 41 -2.86 -15.25 -62.92
CA VAL A 41 -2.74 -14.66 -61.57
C VAL A 41 -4.12 -14.35 -60.98
N ILE A 42 -5.02 -13.73 -61.76
CA ILE A 42 -6.40 -13.47 -61.33
C ILE A 42 -7.15 -14.78 -61.04
N GLN A 43 -6.99 -15.79 -61.90
CA GLN A 43 -7.60 -17.11 -61.69
C GLN A 43 -7.11 -17.76 -60.40
N ASP A 44 -5.87 -17.53 -60.01
CA ASP A 44 -5.27 -18.12 -58.83
C ASP A 44 -5.69 -17.42 -57.53
N ILE A 45 -5.67 -16.08 -57.51
CA ILE A 45 -6.20 -15.28 -56.39
C ILE A 45 -7.66 -15.65 -56.13
N THR A 46 -8.50 -15.64 -57.17
CA THR A 46 -9.93 -15.94 -57.04
C THR A 46 -10.22 -17.39 -56.65
N ARG A 47 -9.33 -18.34 -56.98
CA ARG A 47 -9.43 -19.74 -56.53
C ARG A 47 -9.22 -19.85 -55.02
N HIS A 48 -8.25 -19.12 -54.47
CA HIS A 48 -7.96 -19.15 -53.03
C HIS A 48 -9.02 -18.42 -52.19
N MET A 49 -9.78 -17.52 -52.80
CA MET A 49 -10.91 -16.82 -52.17
C MET A 49 -12.26 -17.53 -52.40
N ALA A 50 -12.30 -18.61 -53.18
CA ALA A 50 -13.54 -19.18 -53.69
C ALA A 50 -14.51 -19.67 -52.61
N ASP A 51 -13.97 -20.16 -51.48
CA ASP A 51 -14.76 -20.72 -50.37
C ASP A 51 -15.10 -19.67 -49.29
N ALA A 52 -14.67 -18.41 -49.46
CA ALA A 52 -14.89 -17.34 -48.49
C ALA A 52 -16.18 -16.56 -48.82
N ASP A 53 -17.31 -17.05 -48.28
CA ASP A 53 -18.64 -16.45 -48.49
C ASP A 53 -18.68 -14.94 -48.17
N SER A 54 -17.91 -14.51 -47.17
CA SER A 54 -17.86 -13.13 -46.68
C SER A 54 -17.20 -12.13 -47.63
N ILE A 55 -16.53 -12.58 -48.68
CA ILE A 55 -15.85 -11.72 -49.70
C ILE A 55 -16.23 -12.14 -51.13
N SER A 56 -17.31 -12.91 -51.27
CA SER A 56 -17.72 -13.52 -52.55
C SER A 56 -18.10 -12.49 -53.62
N ILE A 57 -18.61 -11.31 -53.26
CA ILE A 57 -18.95 -10.22 -54.20
C ILE A 57 -17.67 -9.70 -54.85
N PHE A 58 -16.67 -9.36 -54.04
CA PHE A 58 -15.38 -8.90 -54.53
C PHE A 58 -14.67 -9.99 -55.34
N THR A 59 -14.70 -11.24 -54.87
CA THR A 59 -14.12 -12.39 -55.57
C THR A 59 -14.72 -12.59 -56.97
N ASN A 60 -16.03 -12.40 -57.11
CA ASN A 60 -16.72 -12.53 -58.41
C ASN A 60 -16.41 -11.36 -59.34
N ALA A 61 -16.34 -10.13 -58.83
CA ALA A 61 -15.94 -8.97 -59.61
C ALA A 61 -14.48 -9.06 -60.08
N LEU A 62 -13.58 -9.59 -59.24
CA LEU A 62 -12.17 -9.75 -59.58
C LEU A 62 -11.95 -10.67 -60.78
N LYS A 63 -12.83 -11.66 -61.03
CA LYS A 63 -12.73 -12.59 -62.18
C LYS A 63 -12.83 -11.89 -63.54
N THR A 64 -13.42 -10.70 -63.60
CA THR A 64 -13.56 -9.93 -64.84
C THR A 64 -12.45 -8.91 -65.04
N LEU A 65 -11.61 -8.69 -64.02
CA LEU A 65 -10.52 -7.72 -64.07
C LEU A 65 -9.44 -8.18 -65.06
N SER A 66 -8.99 -7.26 -65.91
CA SER A 66 -7.84 -7.46 -66.79
C SER A 66 -6.65 -6.66 -66.27
N LEU A 67 -5.55 -7.33 -65.98
CA LEU A 67 -4.28 -6.73 -65.55
C LEU A 67 -3.24 -6.74 -66.69
N GLN A 68 -2.25 -5.85 -66.63
CA GLN A 68 -1.09 -5.87 -67.50
C GLN A 68 0.00 -6.78 -66.95
N GLN A 69 0.91 -7.24 -67.81
CA GLN A 69 2.02 -8.09 -67.38
C GLN A 69 2.89 -7.39 -66.32
N GLU A 70 3.06 -6.07 -66.42
CA GLU A 70 3.83 -5.28 -65.46
C GLU A 70 3.19 -5.18 -64.07
N ASP A 71 1.87 -5.35 -63.94
CA ASP A 71 1.16 -5.25 -62.65
C ASP A 71 1.50 -6.43 -61.74
N ILE A 72 1.86 -7.57 -62.33
CA ILE A 72 2.02 -8.85 -61.63
C ILE A 72 3.48 -9.29 -61.46
N THR A 73 4.45 -8.58 -62.04
CA THR A 73 5.88 -9.02 -62.06
C THR A 73 6.46 -9.26 -60.68
N ASP A 74 6.00 -8.49 -59.68
CA ASP A 74 6.58 -8.47 -58.33
C ASP A 74 5.65 -9.17 -57.31
N GLY A 75 4.60 -9.84 -57.80
CA GLY A 75 3.52 -10.36 -56.97
C GLY A 75 2.48 -9.29 -56.60
N LEU A 76 1.46 -9.71 -55.84
CA LEU A 76 0.33 -8.84 -55.47
C LEU A 76 -0.06 -8.98 -54.00
N THR A 77 -0.32 -7.85 -53.37
CA THR A 77 -1.04 -7.76 -52.09
C THR A 77 -2.47 -7.31 -52.36
N VAL A 78 -3.45 -8.10 -51.91
CA VAL A 78 -4.87 -7.89 -52.17
C VAL A 78 -5.57 -7.55 -50.86
N PHE A 79 -6.30 -6.44 -50.81
CA PHE A 79 -7.14 -6.04 -49.68
C PHE A 79 -8.61 -6.27 -50.01
N ALA A 80 -9.13 -7.48 -49.79
CA ALA A 80 -10.48 -7.87 -50.16
C ALA A 80 -11.53 -7.31 -49.18
N PRO A 81 -12.46 -6.43 -49.60
CA PRO A 81 -13.52 -5.92 -48.74
C PRO A 81 -14.55 -7.00 -48.41
N LEU A 82 -15.02 -7.01 -47.17
CA LEU A 82 -16.17 -7.81 -46.75
C LEU A 82 -17.44 -7.39 -47.52
N ASN A 83 -18.28 -8.36 -47.86
CA ASN A 83 -19.60 -8.14 -48.44
C ASN A 83 -20.43 -7.21 -47.54
N PRO A 84 -21.24 -6.29 -48.10
CA PRO A 84 -22.22 -5.56 -47.33
C PRO A 84 -23.22 -6.56 -46.71
N VAL A 85 -23.64 -6.29 -45.47
CA VAL A 85 -24.60 -7.15 -44.76
C VAL A 85 -26.00 -6.85 -45.29
N ASP A 86 -26.63 -7.83 -45.94
CA ASP A 86 -28.07 -7.83 -46.16
C ASP A 86 -28.78 -7.83 -44.80
N ASN A 87 -29.76 -6.97 -44.62
CA ASN A 87 -30.50 -6.78 -43.37
C ASN A 87 -31.42 -7.96 -42.98
N ASP A 88 -31.17 -9.18 -43.45
CA ASP A 88 -31.93 -10.37 -43.06
C ASP A 88 -31.11 -11.33 -42.18
N ILE A 89 -31.70 -11.62 -41.03
CA ILE A 89 -31.03 -12.00 -39.79
C ILE A 89 -30.72 -13.51 -39.73
N GLN A 90 -29.59 -13.86 -39.11
CA GLN A 90 -29.35 -14.99 -38.17
C GLN A 90 -28.17 -15.93 -38.46
N THR A 91 -26.94 -15.46 -38.68
CA THR A 91 -25.72 -16.23 -38.26
C THR A 91 -24.41 -15.44 -38.30
N ILE A 92 -24.22 -14.37 -37.53
CA ILE A 92 -22.85 -13.90 -37.20
C ILE A 92 -22.75 -13.55 -35.73
N SER A 93 -22.12 -14.45 -34.98
CA SER A 93 -21.52 -14.14 -33.69
C SER A 93 -20.20 -13.40 -33.90
N LYS A 94 -20.03 -12.33 -33.13
CA LYS A 94 -18.74 -11.70 -32.73
C LYS A 94 -17.87 -11.17 -33.88
N ILE A 95 -18.07 -9.90 -34.23
CA ILE A 95 -17.07 -8.80 -34.22
C ILE A 95 -17.75 -7.52 -34.80
N ALA A 96 -17.83 -6.48 -33.97
CA ALA A 96 -17.90 -5.06 -34.35
C ALA A 96 -18.83 -4.61 -35.49
N ALA A 97 -20.15 -4.58 -35.27
CA ALA A 97 -21.07 -3.75 -36.06
C ALA A 97 -21.52 -2.53 -35.25
N THR A 98 -20.84 -1.38 -35.45
CA THR A 98 -21.34 -0.05 -35.02
C THR A 98 -21.22 1.02 -36.10
N GLU A 99 -20.99 0.63 -37.36
CA GLU A 99 -21.06 1.50 -38.54
C GLU A 99 -21.75 0.68 -39.64
N PRO A 100 -22.71 1.24 -40.42
CA PRO A 100 -23.24 0.56 -41.59
C PRO A 100 -22.10 0.28 -42.59
N LEU A 101 -22.04 -0.94 -43.11
CA LEU A 101 -21.16 -1.27 -44.23
C LEU A 101 -21.67 -0.48 -45.45
N ASP A 102 -20.77 0.16 -46.19
CA ASP A 102 -21.15 0.85 -47.43
C ASP A 102 -21.79 -0.17 -48.39
N ASP A 103 -22.99 0.16 -48.88
CA ASP A 103 -23.77 -0.68 -49.79
C ASP A 103 -23.08 -0.68 -51.17
N PHE A 104 -22.30 -1.71 -51.47
CA PHE A 104 -21.69 -1.89 -52.79
C PHE A 104 -22.16 -3.20 -53.43
N SER A 105 -22.65 -3.10 -54.66
CA SER A 105 -23.01 -4.25 -55.48
C SER A 105 -21.87 -4.63 -56.43
N VAL A 106 -21.95 -5.80 -57.06
CA VAL A 106 -21.01 -6.20 -58.13
C VAL A 106 -20.92 -5.14 -59.25
N ASN A 107 -22.01 -4.39 -59.49
CA ASN A 107 -22.05 -3.36 -60.54
C ASN A 107 -21.28 -2.08 -60.15
N ASP A 108 -20.97 -1.89 -58.86
CA ASP A 108 -20.23 -0.74 -58.35
C ASP A 108 -18.70 -0.99 -58.32
N LEU A 109 -18.28 -2.24 -58.54
CA LEU A 109 -16.88 -2.67 -58.58
C LEU A 109 -16.31 -2.60 -60.01
N THR A 110 -16.15 -1.38 -60.53
CA THR A 110 -15.43 -1.15 -61.81
C THR A 110 -13.95 -1.58 -61.71
N ASP A 111 -13.27 -1.74 -62.84
CA ASP A 111 -11.83 -2.09 -62.86
C ASP A 111 -10.99 -1.14 -62.02
N SER A 112 -11.26 0.17 -62.09
CA SER A 112 -10.57 1.18 -61.27
C SER A 112 -10.79 0.99 -59.77
N VAL A 113 -12.00 0.57 -59.38
CA VAL A 113 -12.37 0.31 -57.97
C VAL A 113 -11.69 -0.96 -57.48
N LEU A 114 -11.67 -2.01 -58.30
CA LEU A 114 -10.93 -3.24 -57.98
C LEU A 114 -9.42 -2.96 -57.84
N MET A 115 -8.87 -2.11 -58.70
CA MET A 115 -7.47 -1.71 -58.66
C MET A 115 -7.08 -0.85 -57.44
N ASP A 116 -8.02 -0.22 -56.72
CA ASP A 116 -7.72 0.43 -55.42
C ASP A 116 -7.34 -0.58 -54.32
N HIS A 117 -7.72 -1.84 -54.50
CA HIS A 117 -7.53 -2.91 -53.52
C HIS A 117 -6.34 -3.82 -53.83
N LEU A 118 -5.64 -3.55 -54.92
CA LEU A 118 -4.50 -4.33 -55.39
C LEU A 118 -3.25 -3.48 -55.29
N VAL A 119 -2.21 -4.01 -54.65
CA VAL A 119 -0.90 -3.36 -54.53
C VAL A 119 0.15 -4.27 -55.16
N LYS A 120 0.99 -3.72 -56.04
CA LYS A 120 2.12 -4.43 -56.61
C LYS A 120 3.17 -4.73 -55.53
N GLY A 121 3.61 -5.98 -55.45
CA GLY A 121 4.48 -6.50 -54.40
C GLY A 121 3.75 -7.34 -53.35
N VAL A 122 4.47 -8.28 -52.73
CA VAL A 122 3.99 -9.08 -51.60
C VAL A 122 4.47 -8.43 -50.30
N PHE A 123 3.53 -8.00 -49.47
CA PHE A 123 3.81 -7.38 -48.18
C PHE A 123 3.16 -8.18 -47.06
N ASP A 124 3.97 -8.87 -46.25
CA ASP A 124 3.49 -9.52 -45.03
C ASP A 124 3.11 -8.46 -43.99
N LEU A 125 2.38 -8.85 -42.94
CA LEU A 125 1.98 -7.92 -41.86
C LEU A 125 3.21 -7.21 -41.23
N SER A 126 4.36 -7.88 -41.19
CA SER A 126 5.62 -7.30 -40.71
C SER A 126 6.20 -6.23 -41.65
N ASP A 127 5.87 -6.28 -42.93
CA ASP A 127 6.30 -5.28 -43.91
C ASP A 127 5.39 -4.04 -43.90
N LEU A 128 4.18 -4.16 -43.34
CA LEU A 128 3.19 -3.09 -43.20
C LEU A 128 3.46 -2.27 -41.93
N THR A 129 4.61 -1.62 -41.89
CA THR A 129 5.04 -0.79 -40.75
C THR A 129 4.33 0.56 -40.69
N ASP A 130 4.16 1.11 -39.48
CA ASP A 130 3.53 2.41 -39.25
C ASP A 130 4.14 3.54 -40.11
N GLY A 131 3.27 4.33 -40.74
CA GLY A 131 3.66 5.45 -41.61
C GLY A 131 4.10 5.06 -43.02
N LYS A 132 4.22 3.76 -43.34
CA LYS A 132 4.51 3.30 -44.70
C LYS A 132 3.41 3.75 -45.65
N THR A 133 3.78 4.14 -46.87
CA THR A 133 2.83 4.43 -47.94
C THR A 133 2.99 3.39 -49.04
N LEU A 134 1.86 2.85 -49.49
CA LEU A 134 1.74 1.96 -50.63
C LEU A 134 1.00 2.69 -51.74
N THR A 135 1.20 2.24 -52.97
CA THR A 135 0.46 2.72 -54.14
C THR A 135 -0.33 1.55 -54.71
N SER A 136 -1.65 1.69 -54.77
CA SER A 136 -2.51 0.70 -55.43
C SER A 136 -2.31 0.73 -56.95
N LEU A 137 -2.80 -0.29 -57.66
CA LEU A 137 -2.72 -0.35 -59.12
C LEU A 137 -3.53 0.77 -59.81
N SER A 138 -4.51 1.35 -59.14
CA SER A 138 -5.24 2.55 -59.61
C SER A 138 -4.44 3.85 -59.47
N GLY A 139 -3.29 3.80 -58.80
CA GLY A 139 -2.48 4.98 -58.45
C GLY A 139 -2.86 5.64 -57.12
N LYS A 140 -3.80 5.06 -56.36
CA LYS A 140 -4.23 5.59 -55.07
C LYS A 140 -3.15 5.37 -54.00
N THR A 141 -2.91 6.40 -53.19
CA THR A 141 -2.00 6.28 -52.04
C THR A 141 -2.72 5.65 -50.85
N LEU A 142 -2.11 4.60 -50.31
CA LEU A 142 -2.59 3.81 -49.18
C LEU A 142 -1.59 3.97 -48.03
N ARG A 143 -1.95 4.75 -47.02
CA ARG A 143 -1.16 4.92 -45.80
C ARG A 143 -1.40 3.74 -44.86
N VAL A 144 -0.31 3.08 -44.52
CA VAL A 144 -0.26 2.05 -43.50
C VAL A 144 -0.14 2.72 -42.14
N THR A 145 -0.97 2.27 -41.23
CA THR A 145 -0.87 2.62 -39.82
C THR A 145 -0.79 1.35 -39.00
N GLN A 146 0.19 1.25 -38.11
CA GLN A 146 0.40 0.06 -37.28
C GLN A 146 0.46 0.44 -35.80
N ILE A 147 -0.35 -0.22 -34.97
CA ILE A 147 -0.29 -0.09 -33.51
C ILE A 147 -0.32 -1.48 -32.88
N GLY A 148 0.76 -1.85 -32.17
CA GLY A 148 0.95 -3.22 -31.70
C GLY A 148 0.99 -4.19 -32.88
N GLU A 149 0.18 -5.25 -32.83
CA GLU A 149 0.06 -6.24 -33.92
C GLU A 149 -1.03 -5.91 -34.95
N ARG A 150 -1.75 -4.79 -34.80
CA ARG A 150 -2.86 -4.42 -35.71
C ARG A 150 -2.42 -3.44 -36.79
N VAL A 151 -2.95 -3.63 -38.00
CA VAL A 151 -2.65 -2.83 -39.19
C VAL A 151 -3.95 -2.21 -39.76
N TRP A 152 -3.87 -0.96 -40.19
CA TRP A 152 -4.91 -0.24 -40.92
C TRP A 152 -4.36 0.32 -42.23
N ILE A 153 -5.20 0.36 -43.25
CA ILE A 153 -4.93 1.01 -44.53
C ILE A 153 -5.91 2.15 -44.70
N ASN A 154 -5.42 3.40 -44.75
CA ASN A 154 -6.26 4.62 -44.80
C ASN A 154 -7.42 4.56 -43.78
N GLY A 155 -7.12 4.23 -42.53
CA GLY A 155 -8.11 4.13 -41.44
C GLY A 155 -9.01 2.89 -41.48
N VAL A 156 -8.90 2.02 -42.49
CA VAL A 156 -9.68 0.76 -42.58
C VAL A 156 -8.89 -0.39 -41.95
N PRO A 157 -9.45 -1.12 -40.96
CA PRO A 157 -8.75 -2.22 -40.31
C PRO A 157 -8.54 -3.40 -41.27
N VAL A 158 -7.33 -3.95 -41.22
CA VAL A 158 -6.91 -5.16 -41.96
C VAL A 158 -7.08 -6.38 -41.05
N SER A 159 -7.58 -7.50 -41.57
CA SER A 159 -7.79 -8.74 -40.83
C SER A 159 -7.72 -9.96 -41.74
N GLY A 160 -7.36 -11.13 -41.20
CA GLY A 160 -7.31 -12.40 -41.95
C GLY A 160 -6.20 -12.43 -43.02
N GLU A 161 -5.60 -13.60 -43.24
CA GLU A 161 -4.56 -13.77 -44.25
C GLU A 161 -4.83 -15.06 -45.02
N ILE A 162 -4.85 -14.96 -46.35
CA ILE A 162 -4.78 -16.09 -47.27
C ILE A 162 -3.52 -15.88 -48.09
N ALA A 163 -2.50 -16.72 -47.87
CA ALA A 163 -1.22 -16.66 -48.56
C ALA A 163 -1.14 -17.79 -49.61
N PRO A 164 -1.65 -17.56 -50.84
CA PRO A 164 -1.41 -18.45 -51.95
C PRO A 164 0.07 -18.36 -52.37
N ASP A 165 0.77 -19.50 -52.37
CA ASP A 165 2.03 -19.77 -53.09
C ASP A 165 3.27 -18.85 -52.88
N GLY A 166 3.20 -17.81 -52.04
CA GLY A 166 4.30 -16.90 -51.73
C GLY A 166 4.52 -15.77 -52.75
N ARG A 167 3.69 -15.66 -53.80
CA ARG A 167 3.70 -14.54 -54.75
C ARG A 167 2.43 -13.69 -54.73
N GLN A 168 1.39 -14.09 -54.01
CA GLN A 168 0.32 -13.19 -53.64
C GLN A 168 -0.02 -13.33 -52.15
N ILE A 169 -0.51 -12.25 -51.55
CA ILE A 169 -1.03 -12.27 -50.19
C ILE A 169 -2.36 -11.53 -50.16
N ILE A 170 -3.35 -12.13 -49.51
CA ILE A 170 -4.70 -11.61 -49.48
C ILE A 170 -5.08 -11.33 -48.04
N TYR A 171 -5.37 -10.07 -47.75
CA TYR A 171 -5.96 -9.61 -46.51
C TYR A 171 -7.43 -9.29 -46.71
N THR A 172 -8.24 -9.43 -45.66
CA THR A 172 -9.59 -8.87 -45.65
C THR A 172 -9.62 -7.48 -45.03
N VAL A 173 -10.45 -6.59 -45.56
CA VAL A 173 -10.69 -5.25 -45.03
C VAL A 173 -12.16 -5.04 -44.75
N LYS A 174 -12.48 -4.26 -43.71
CA LYS A 174 -13.86 -4.11 -43.25
C LYS A 174 -14.79 -3.40 -44.25
N LYS A 175 -14.24 -2.55 -45.12
CA LYS A 175 -14.99 -1.79 -46.13
C LYS A 175 -14.10 -1.49 -47.36
N PRO A 176 -14.68 -1.11 -48.51
CA PRO A 176 -13.90 -0.76 -49.70
C PRO A 176 -12.90 0.37 -49.44
N LEU A 177 -11.71 0.25 -50.02
CA LEU A 177 -10.67 1.27 -49.95
C LEU A 177 -10.95 2.44 -50.89
N THR A 178 -11.80 2.29 -51.90
CA THR A 178 -12.07 3.30 -52.96
C THR A 178 -12.51 4.66 -52.44
N GLY A 179 -13.27 4.72 -51.35
CA GLY A 179 -13.72 5.98 -50.73
C GLY A 179 -12.72 6.65 -49.78
N THR A 180 -11.61 5.99 -49.45
CA THR A 180 -10.68 6.43 -48.39
C THR A 180 -9.66 7.48 -48.87
N THR A 181 -9.03 8.20 -47.95
CA THR A 181 -7.90 9.12 -48.22
C THR A 181 -6.72 8.86 -47.29
N VAL A 182 -5.53 9.36 -47.62
CA VAL A 182 -4.35 9.26 -46.75
C VAL A 182 -4.49 10.02 -45.43
N ASP A 183 -5.44 10.96 -45.37
CA ASP A 183 -5.76 11.78 -44.21
C ASP A 183 -6.85 11.16 -43.32
N ASP A 184 -7.39 9.99 -43.70
CA ASP A 184 -8.32 9.22 -42.87
C ASP A 184 -7.55 8.69 -41.65
N ALA A 185 -7.53 9.51 -40.59
CA ALA A 185 -6.70 9.32 -39.41
C ALA A 185 -7.05 8.03 -38.63
N LEU A 186 -6.06 7.51 -37.89
CA LEU A 186 -6.32 6.64 -36.74
C LEU A 186 -7.37 7.31 -35.85
N GLN A 187 -8.45 6.59 -35.56
CA GLN A 187 -9.39 7.02 -34.55
C GLN A 187 -8.74 6.83 -33.17
N THR A 188 -7.91 7.78 -32.75
CA THR A 188 -7.48 7.84 -31.36
C THR A 188 -8.68 8.20 -30.49
N THR A 189 -8.82 7.57 -29.34
CA THR A 189 -9.93 7.82 -28.44
C THR A 189 -9.44 8.25 -27.06
N THR A 190 -10.39 8.66 -26.22
CA THR A 190 -10.14 9.06 -24.84
C THR A 190 -10.97 8.18 -23.91
N LEU A 191 -10.30 7.55 -22.94
CA LEU A 191 -10.98 6.86 -21.84
C LEU A 191 -10.89 7.73 -20.59
N GLU A 192 -12.04 7.94 -19.94
CA GLU A 192 -12.13 8.62 -18.65
C GLU A 192 -12.51 7.61 -17.57
N ILE A 193 -11.68 7.50 -16.54
CA ILE A 193 -11.96 6.64 -15.38
C ILE A 193 -12.16 7.53 -14.18
N THR A 194 -13.35 7.47 -13.58
CA THR A 194 -13.62 8.12 -12.30
C THR A 194 -13.44 7.10 -11.19
N VAL A 195 -12.54 7.39 -10.25
CA VAL A 195 -12.29 6.50 -9.11
C VAL A 195 -13.06 6.99 -7.89
N TRP A 196 -13.80 6.09 -7.27
CA TRP A 196 -14.60 6.35 -6.07
C TRP A 196 -14.05 5.53 -4.90
N ASP A 197 -13.85 6.20 -3.77
CA ASP A 197 -13.50 5.58 -2.52
C ASP A 197 -14.76 5.18 -1.76
N ALA A 198 -15.05 3.88 -1.78
CA ALA A 198 -16.24 3.28 -1.18
C ALA A 198 -16.28 3.37 0.36
N MET A 199 -15.17 3.77 1.00
CA MET A 199 -15.07 3.83 2.46
C MET A 199 -15.95 4.91 3.09
N GLU A 200 -16.20 5.99 2.37
CA GLU A 200 -16.98 7.14 2.83
C GLU A 200 -18.38 7.17 2.20
N TRP A 201 -18.98 6.00 1.98
CA TRP A 201 -20.34 5.89 1.46
C TRP A 201 -21.39 6.48 2.42
N SER A 202 -22.48 6.95 1.83
CA SER A 202 -23.72 7.31 2.53
C SER A 202 -24.92 7.04 1.62
N LEU A 203 -26.14 7.19 2.12
CA LEU A 203 -27.35 7.05 1.29
C LEU A 203 -27.39 8.07 0.15
N ASP A 204 -26.83 9.27 0.36
CA ASP A 204 -26.71 10.32 -0.66
C ASP A 204 -25.48 10.12 -1.56
N ARG A 205 -24.52 9.29 -1.14
CA ARG A 205 -23.26 8.98 -1.83
C ARG A 205 -23.04 7.46 -1.88
N PRO A 206 -23.82 6.72 -2.68
CA PRO A 206 -23.82 5.26 -2.65
C PRO A 206 -22.49 4.63 -3.12
N LYS A 207 -21.66 5.38 -3.86
CA LYS A 207 -20.32 4.96 -4.30
C LYS A 207 -19.20 5.44 -3.37
N GLY A 208 -19.53 6.25 -2.36
CA GLY A 208 -18.55 6.95 -1.54
C GLY A 208 -18.13 8.30 -2.09
N VAL A 209 -16.88 8.68 -1.85
CA VAL A 209 -16.33 9.98 -2.23
C VAL A 209 -15.39 9.85 -3.42
N ILE A 210 -15.20 10.94 -4.15
CA ILE A 210 -14.28 10.99 -5.28
C ILE A 210 -12.84 10.80 -4.77
N ALA A 211 -12.11 9.85 -5.36
CA ALA A 211 -10.74 9.53 -4.97
C ALA A 211 -9.73 10.30 -5.83
N ALA A 212 -9.40 11.54 -5.44
CA ALA A 212 -8.31 12.31 -6.04
C ALA A 212 -6.93 11.72 -5.68
N GLY A 213 -5.97 11.72 -6.62
CA GLY A 213 -4.62 11.18 -6.42
C GLY A 213 -4.52 9.65 -6.46
N ALA A 214 -5.57 8.94 -6.88
CA ALA A 214 -5.54 7.49 -7.09
C ALA A 214 -4.75 7.15 -8.35
N ARG A 215 -3.95 6.07 -8.31
CA ARG A 215 -3.24 5.53 -9.47
C ARG A 215 -4.19 4.63 -10.25
N VAL A 216 -4.17 4.74 -11.57
CA VAL A 216 -4.98 3.91 -12.47
C VAL A 216 -4.09 3.34 -13.56
N PHE A 217 -4.12 2.02 -13.73
CA PHE A 217 -3.41 1.29 -14.77
C PHE A 217 -4.43 0.65 -15.73
N LEU A 218 -4.13 0.73 -17.04
CA LEU A 218 -4.85 0.02 -18.09
C LEU A 218 -3.97 -1.11 -18.61
N TYR A 219 -4.50 -2.32 -18.60
CA TYR A 219 -3.86 -3.51 -19.17
C TYR A 219 -4.62 -3.96 -20.42
N ALA A 220 -3.90 -4.32 -21.49
CA ALA A 220 -4.53 -4.82 -22.72
C ALA A 220 -5.13 -6.23 -22.53
N SER A 221 -4.61 -6.99 -21.57
CA SER A 221 -5.14 -8.28 -21.14
C SER A 221 -4.91 -8.51 -19.64
N GLN A 222 -5.65 -9.44 -19.04
CA GLN A 222 -5.43 -9.86 -17.65
C GLN A 222 -4.11 -10.64 -17.48
N THR A 223 -3.58 -11.21 -18.57
CA THR A 223 -2.22 -11.80 -18.60
C THR A 223 -1.16 -10.71 -18.48
N ASP A 224 -1.36 -9.54 -19.09
CA ASP A 224 -0.42 -8.41 -18.94
C ASP A 224 -0.41 -7.89 -17.50
N TYR A 225 -1.57 -7.87 -16.82
CA TYR A 225 -1.65 -7.60 -15.39
C TYR A 225 -0.83 -8.61 -14.57
N ALA A 226 -1.00 -9.91 -14.84
CA ALA A 226 -0.25 -10.94 -14.14
C ALA A 226 1.27 -10.85 -14.35
N ASN A 227 1.72 -10.23 -15.44
CA ASN A 227 3.12 -9.94 -15.73
C ASN A 227 3.56 -8.51 -15.35
N SER A 228 2.67 -7.71 -14.75
CA SER A 228 2.90 -6.31 -14.38
C SER A 228 3.32 -5.41 -15.56
N VAL A 229 2.69 -5.60 -16.73
CA VAL A 229 2.95 -4.84 -17.97
C VAL A 229 1.75 -3.95 -18.31
N PRO A 230 1.64 -2.73 -17.74
CA PRO A 230 0.55 -1.83 -18.07
C PRO A 230 0.72 -1.25 -19.49
N ALA A 231 -0.38 -1.15 -20.24
CA ALA A 231 -0.42 -0.45 -21.52
C ALA A 231 -0.42 1.07 -21.32
N TYR A 232 -1.14 1.56 -20.30
CA TYR A 232 -1.19 2.96 -19.91
C TYR A 232 -1.32 3.12 -18.41
N ASN A 233 -0.90 4.28 -17.87
CA ASN A 233 -1.15 4.65 -16.48
C ASN A 233 -1.43 6.14 -16.35
N ALA A 234 -2.21 6.51 -15.35
CA ALA A 234 -2.52 7.89 -15.01
C ALA A 234 -2.82 8.02 -13.50
N VAL A 235 -2.85 9.26 -13.02
CA VAL A 235 -3.29 9.58 -11.67
C VAL A 235 -4.55 10.43 -11.77
N THR A 236 -5.52 10.18 -10.88
CA THR A 236 -6.75 10.94 -10.88
C THR A 236 -6.55 12.39 -10.42
N ASP A 237 -7.23 13.32 -11.08
CA ASP A 237 -7.23 14.73 -10.72
C ASP A 237 -8.09 15.04 -9.48
N THR A 238 -8.31 16.32 -9.16
CA THR A 238 -9.16 16.75 -8.02
C THR A 238 -10.63 16.37 -8.17
N SER A 239 -11.07 16.03 -9.38
CA SER A 239 -12.39 15.48 -9.67
C SER A 239 -12.41 13.94 -9.69
N GLY A 240 -11.29 13.30 -9.31
CA GLY A 240 -11.10 11.85 -9.25
C GLY A 240 -11.07 11.19 -10.62
N LYS A 241 -10.79 11.97 -11.67
CA LYS A 241 -10.76 11.48 -13.05
C LYS A 241 -9.33 11.23 -13.50
N ALA A 242 -9.08 10.02 -13.99
CA ALA A 242 -7.90 9.66 -14.76
C ALA A 242 -8.27 9.70 -16.25
N ILE A 243 -7.60 10.58 -17.02
CA ILE A 243 -7.88 10.78 -18.45
C ILE A 243 -6.75 10.15 -19.27
N PHE A 244 -7.13 9.17 -20.08
CA PHE A 244 -6.25 8.49 -21.02
C PHE A 244 -6.55 8.99 -22.43
N ALA A 245 -5.88 10.08 -22.82
CA ALA A 245 -6.02 10.65 -24.15
C ALA A 245 -5.12 9.93 -25.17
N ASN A 246 -5.55 9.94 -26.43
CA ASN A 246 -4.81 9.39 -27.57
C ASN A 246 -4.48 7.90 -27.44
N ILE A 247 -5.34 7.12 -26.79
CA ILE A 247 -5.13 5.68 -26.62
C ILE A 247 -5.69 4.89 -27.81
N THR A 248 -5.10 3.72 -28.03
CA THR A 248 -5.54 2.77 -29.05
C THR A 248 -6.95 2.25 -28.75
N PRO A 249 -7.88 2.22 -29.73
CA PRO A 249 -9.15 1.53 -29.59
C PRO A 249 -8.97 0.06 -29.20
N GLY A 250 -9.67 -0.36 -28.16
CA GLY A 250 -9.47 -1.68 -27.57
C GLY A 250 -10.20 -1.84 -26.25
N ARG A 251 -10.29 -3.09 -25.80
CA ARG A 251 -10.73 -3.41 -24.44
C ARG A 251 -9.52 -3.34 -23.52
N TYR A 252 -9.68 -2.68 -22.39
CA TYR A 252 -8.68 -2.57 -21.33
C TYR A 252 -9.24 -3.06 -20.01
N PHE A 253 -8.40 -3.72 -19.22
CA PHE A 253 -8.67 -4.13 -17.84
C PHE A 253 -8.04 -3.11 -16.89
N ILE A 254 -8.76 -2.76 -15.84
CA ILE A 254 -8.50 -1.56 -15.03
C ILE A 254 -8.09 -1.97 -13.63
N GLU A 255 -6.90 -1.56 -13.21
CA GLU A 255 -6.48 -1.57 -11.82
C GLU A 255 -6.47 -0.12 -11.32
N ALA A 256 -7.14 0.15 -10.21
CA ALA A 256 -7.16 1.44 -9.53
C ALA A 256 -6.82 1.25 -8.06
N SER A 257 -5.91 2.08 -7.54
CA SER A 257 -5.53 2.05 -6.12
C SER A 257 -5.21 3.42 -5.55
N LYS A 258 -5.47 3.58 -4.25
CA LYS A 258 -5.05 4.74 -3.46
C LYS A 258 -4.67 4.28 -2.06
N ASP A 259 -3.40 4.50 -1.71
CA ASP A 259 -2.80 3.94 -0.50
C ASP A 259 -2.94 2.40 -0.51
N ASP A 260 -3.56 1.82 0.51
CA ASP A 260 -3.84 0.38 0.65
C ASP A 260 -5.23 -0.04 0.12
N ARG A 261 -6.00 0.89 -0.44
CA ARG A 261 -7.31 0.62 -1.05
C ARG A 261 -7.16 0.33 -2.53
N SER A 262 -7.89 -0.67 -3.02
CA SER A 262 -7.82 -1.12 -4.41
C SER A 262 -9.18 -1.59 -4.92
N ASN A 263 -9.33 -1.77 -6.23
CA ASN A 263 -10.41 -2.56 -6.84
C ASN A 263 -10.02 -4.04 -7.05
N ILE A 264 -8.80 -4.41 -6.67
CA ILE A 264 -8.31 -5.79 -6.71
C ILE A 264 -8.56 -6.42 -5.34
N PHE A 265 -9.49 -7.38 -5.29
CA PHE A 265 -9.94 -7.99 -4.03
C PHE A 265 -9.65 -9.48 -3.99
N ALA A 266 -9.13 -9.93 -2.85
CA ALA A 266 -8.82 -11.34 -2.59
C ALA A 266 -8.05 -11.96 -3.77
N GLU A 267 -6.98 -11.33 -4.23
CA GLU A 267 -6.12 -11.89 -5.27
C GLU A 267 -5.58 -13.28 -4.86
N SER A 268 -5.50 -14.21 -5.81
CA SER A 268 -4.87 -15.51 -5.59
C SER A 268 -3.36 -15.34 -5.36
N ALA A 269 -2.77 -16.13 -4.46
CA ALA A 269 -1.35 -15.99 -4.12
C ALA A 269 -0.40 -16.17 -5.31
N GLN A 270 -0.83 -16.89 -6.34
CA GLN A 270 -0.13 -17.10 -7.60
C GLN A 270 -1.14 -17.09 -8.76
N PRO A 271 -0.70 -16.81 -9.99
CA PRO A 271 -1.57 -16.88 -11.16
C PRO A 271 -1.80 -18.34 -11.58
N GLU A 272 -3.04 -18.70 -11.89
CA GLU A 272 -3.42 -20.00 -12.44
C GLU A 272 -3.70 -19.84 -13.94
N ASN A 273 -3.05 -20.66 -14.77
CA ASN A 273 -3.10 -20.53 -16.24
C ASN A 273 -2.74 -19.12 -16.75
N GLY A 274 -1.84 -18.42 -16.04
CA GLY A 274 -1.38 -17.08 -16.39
C GLY A 274 -2.31 -15.95 -15.96
N LEU A 275 -3.35 -16.23 -15.16
CA LEU A 275 -4.32 -15.25 -14.67
C LEU A 275 -4.40 -15.29 -13.15
N PHE A 276 -4.43 -14.11 -12.52
CA PHE A 276 -4.85 -14.00 -11.13
C PHE A 276 -6.38 -14.11 -11.03
N THR A 277 -6.87 -14.67 -9.92
CA THR A 277 -8.30 -14.70 -9.62
C THR A 277 -8.61 -13.96 -8.33
N GLY A 278 -9.82 -13.44 -8.20
CA GLY A 278 -10.28 -12.71 -7.02
C GLY A 278 -11.78 -12.47 -7.03
N LEU A 279 -12.25 -11.64 -6.10
CA LEU A 279 -13.66 -11.23 -6.04
C LEU A 279 -13.87 -9.94 -6.85
N ALA A 280 -14.98 -9.88 -7.58
CA ALA A 280 -15.39 -8.68 -8.31
C ALA A 280 -16.48 -7.92 -7.53
N ALA A 281 -16.31 -6.62 -7.37
CA ALA A 281 -17.29 -5.76 -6.70
C ALA A 281 -18.34 -5.27 -7.69
N ILE A 282 -19.62 -5.40 -7.36
CA ILE A 282 -20.70 -4.80 -8.16
C ILE A 282 -21.00 -3.38 -7.68
N THR A 283 -21.16 -3.22 -6.37
CA THR A 283 -21.55 -1.98 -5.69
C THR A 283 -21.24 -2.09 -4.20
N VAL A 284 -21.65 -1.12 -3.41
CA VAL A 284 -21.66 -1.14 -1.94
C VAL A 284 -23.08 -1.42 -1.43
N PHE A 285 -23.22 -2.26 -0.40
CA PHE A 285 -24.47 -2.46 0.32
C PHE A 285 -24.92 -1.17 1.03
N GLN A 286 -26.14 -0.72 0.80
CA GLN A 286 -26.67 0.53 1.36
C GLN A 286 -27.57 0.31 2.59
N SER A 287 -28.08 -0.91 2.79
CA SER A 287 -28.98 -1.22 3.91
C SER A 287 -28.98 -2.71 4.31
N ALA A 288 -29.51 -3.01 5.49
CA ALA A 288 -29.72 -4.39 5.93
C ALA A 288 -30.71 -5.15 5.03
N THR A 289 -31.76 -4.47 4.55
CA THR A 289 -32.73 -5.05 3.62
C THR A 289 -32.10 -5.42 2.28
N GLU A 290 -31.13 -4.65 1.79
CA GLU A 290 -30.41 -5.01 0.57
C GLU A 290 -29.57 -6.28 0.75
N ILE A 291 -28.96 -6.46 1.92
CA ILE A 291 -28.19 -7.66 2.28
C ILE A 291 -29.09 -8.89 2.30
N GLU A 292 -30.27 -8.78 2.94
CA GLU A 292 -31.24 -9.87 3.01
C GLU A 292 -31.77 -10.31 1.63
N ASN A 293 -31.78 -9.40 0.64
CA ASN A 293 -32.25 -9.66 -0.72
C ASN A 293 -31.13 -9.96 -1.73
N SER A 294 -29.88 -10.09 -1.28
CA SER A 294 -28.72 -10.39 -2.12
C SER A 294 -28.23 -11.83 -1.92
N PRO A 295 -27.36 -12.36 -2.80
CA PRO A 295 -26.67 -13.62 -2.57
C PRO A 295 -26.03 -13.66 -1.16
N THR A 296 -26.06 -14.83 -0.53
CA THR A 296 -25.61 -14.98 0.86
C THR A 296 -24.12 -14.70 0.95
N GLN A 297 -23.76 -13.58 1.56
CA GLN A 297 -22.38 -13.12 1.69
C GLN A 297 -21.96 -13.03 3.16
N GLY A 298 -20.92 -13.78 3.53
CA GLY A 298 -20.37 -13.78 4.89
C GLY A 298 -19.88 -12.40 5.32
N GLY A 299 -20.27 -11.96 6.52
CA GLY A 299 -19.83 -10.66 7.06
C GLY A 299 -20.42 -9.43 6.36
N ALA A 300 -21.45 -9.59 5.54
CA ALA A 300 -22.12 -8.47 4.89
C ALA A 300 -22.68 -7.48 5.91
N ARG A 301 -22.40 -6.19 5.69
CA ARG A 301 -22.87 -5.05 6.47
C ARG A 301 -23.11 -3.88 5.53
N PRO A 302 -24.02 -2.94 5.86
CA PRO A 302 -24.12 -1.70 5.11
C PRO A 302 -22.74 -1.04 5.02
N GLY A 303 -22.27 -0.79 3.81
CA GLY A 303 -20.95 -0.25 3.48
C GLY A 303 -19.96 -1.22 2.89
N ASN A 304 -20.16 -2.52 3.07
CA ASN A 304 -19.31 -3.52 2.42
C ASN A 304 -19.62 -3.63 0.93
N PHE A 305 -18.63 -4.05 0.15
CA PHE A 305 -18.86 -4.41 -1.24
C PHE A 305 -19.86 -5.56 -1.34
N ARG A 306 -20.76 -5.46 -2.31
CA ARG A 306 -21.57 -6.55 -2.79
C ARG A 306 -20.79 -7.25 -3.89
N TRP A 307 -20.38 -8.49 -3.61
CA TRP A 307 -19.60 -9.29 -4.56
C TRP A 307 -20.48 -9.85 -5.68
N LEU A 308 -19.85 -10.09 -6.83
CA LEU A 308 -20.47 -10.80 -7.94
C LEU A 308 -20.68 -12.27 -7.59
N ASP A 309 -21.93 -12.73 -7.64
CA ASP A 309 -22.30 -14.15 -7.67
C ASP A 309 -22.08 -14.66 -9.10
N ALA A 310 -20.87 -15.16 -9.37
CA ALA A 310 -20.40 -15.45 -10.71
C ALA A 310 -20.96 -16.78 -11.24
N ASN A 311 -21.27 -17.72 -10.34
CA ASN A 311 -21.84 -19.01 -10.70
C ASN A 311 -23.39 -19.03 -10.61
N SER A 312 -24.00 -17.95 -10.09
CA SER A 312 -25.44 -17.76 -9.93
C SER A 312 -26.13 -18.78 -9.01
N ASP A 313 -25.44 -19.23 -7.96
CA ASP A 313 -25.97 -20.20 -6.99
C ASP A 313 -26.61 -19.55 -5.74
N GLY A 314 -26.59 -18.22 -5.65
CA GLY A 314 -27.17 -17.44 -4.57
C GLY A 314 -26.28 -17.36 -3.32
N LYS A 315 -25.01 -17.75 -3.40
CA LYS A 315 -24.02 -17.63 -2.33
C LYS A 315 -22.76 -16.97 -2.86
N ILE A 316 -22.02 -16.29 -1.97
CA ILE A 316 -20.69 -15.79 -2.29
C ILE A 316 -19.66 -16.67 -1.58
N ASP A 317 -18.93 -17.46 -2.36
CA ASP A 317 -17.85 -18.32 -1.87
C ASP A 317 -16.67 -18.41 -2.84
N GLY A 318 -15.81 -19.43 -2.68
CA GLY A 318 -14.63 -19.60 -3.51
C GLY A 318 -14.92 -19.87 -4.99
N ALA A 319 -16.13 -20.34 -5.32
CA ALA A 319 -16.57 -20.59 -6.69
C ALA A 319 -16.92 -19.31 -7.46
N ASP A 320 -17.08 -18.18 -6.76
CA ASP A 320 -17.37 -16.87 -7.36
C ASP A 320 -16.14 -16.08 -7.78
N ARG A 321 -14.95 -16.67 -7.58
CA ARG A 321 -13.70 -16.07 -8.01
C ARG A 321 -13.67 -15.94 -9.53
N VAL A 322 -13.37 -14.74 -10.01
CA VAL A 322 -13.22 -14.40 -11.43
C VAL A 322 -11.78 -13.98 -11.72
N ALA A 323 -11.39 -13.99 -12.99
CA ALA A 323 -10.12 -13.41 -13.40
C ALA A 323 -10.10 -11.90 -13.10
N ILE A 324 -8.97 -11.40 -12.60
CA ILE A 324 -8.77 -9.98 -12.24
C ILE A 324 -7.60 -9.34 -13.02
N PRO A 325 -7.62 -8.01 -13.27
CA PRO A 325 -8.64 -7.04 -12.86
C PRO A 325 -9.96 -7.32 -13.58
N HIS A 326 -11.07 -7.27 -12.85
CA HIS A 326 -12.39 -7.59 -13.42
C HIS A 326 -12.98 -6.39 -14.16
N GLU A 327 -12.81 -5.19 -13.59
CA GLU A 327 -13.26 -3.95 -14.22
C GLU A 327 -12.58 -3.77 -15.57
N GLN A 328 -13.39 -3.51 -16.59
CA GLN A 328 -12.92 -3.37 -17.95
C GLN A 328 -13.70 -2.28 -18.68
N ALA A 329 -13.03 -1.58 -19.59
CA ALA A 329 -13.65 -0.61 -20.47
C ALA A 329 -13.25 -0.86 -21.91
N THR A 330 -14.14 -0.53 -22.85
CA THR A 330 -13.83 -0.57 -24.27
C THR A 330 -13.67 0.85 -24.78
N ALA A 331 -12.44 1.21 -25.11
CA ALA A 331 -12.12 2.44 -25.79
C ALA A 331 -12.54 2.29 -27.26
N SER A 332 -13.49 3.11 -27.72
CA SER A 332 -14.03 3.06 -29.08
C SER A 332 -13.73 4.34 -29.85
N ASP A 333 -13.43 4.16 -31.13
CA ASP A 333 -13.32 5.13 -32.21
C ASP A 333 -14.02 6.48 -31.93
N SER A 334 -13.22 7.48 -31.54
CA SER A 334 -13.61 8.88 -31.32
C SER A 334 -14.69 9.17 -30.24
N ARG A 335 -15.01 8.19 -29.37
CA ARG A 335 -15.99 8.36 -28.27
C ARG A 335 -15.33 8.35 -26.90
N VAL A 336 -15.58 9.40 -26.11
CA VAL A 336 -15.24 9.42 -24.69
C VAL A 336 -16.11 8.39 -23.97
N THR A 337 -15.48 7.32 -23.48
CA THR A 337 -16.14 6.35 -22.60
C THR A 337 -15.78 6.71 -21.17
N SER A 338 -16.78 6.95 -20.33
CA SER A 338 -16.60 7.21 -18.90
C SER A 338 -17.03 5.98 -18.11
N ILE A 339 -16.15 5.49 -17.23
CA ILE A 339 -16.41 4.35 -16.35
C ILE A 339 -16.09 4.73 -14.90
N ASP A 340 -16.93 4.28 -13.99
CA ASP A 340 -16.69 4.41 -12.55
C ASP A 340 -16.03 3.14 -12.02
N VAL A 341 -14.96 3.31 -11.23
CA VAL A 341 -14.28 2.21 -10.53
C VAL A 341 -14.34 2.49 -9.03
N LEU A 342 -14.77 1.49 -8.25
CA LEU A 342 -14.80 1.57 -6.79
C LEU A 342 -13.51 0.98 -6.22
N ILE A 343 -12.88 1.69 -5.30
CA ILE A 343 -11.75 1.18 -4.50
C ILE A 343 -12.16 1.13 -3.03
N GLY A 344 -11.58 0.18 -2.28
CA GLY A 344 -11.81 0.05 -0.84
C GLY A 344 -11.05 -1.15 -0.27
N TYR A 345 -11.56 -1.71 0.82
CA TYR A 345 -11.06 -2.94 1.43
C TYR A 345 -12.05 -4.10 1.24
N LEU A 346 -11.60 -5.33 1.54
CA LEU A 346 -12.49 -6.48 1.62
C LEU A 346 -13.64 -6.27 2.62
N ASN A 347 -13.39 -5.52 3.70
CA ASN A 347 -14.41 -5.15 4.69
C ASN A 347 -14.35 -3.64 4.98
N ASN A 348 -15.08 -2.86 4.20
CA ASN A 348 -15.18 -1.41 4.37
C ASN A 348 -15.83 -1.02 5.72
N ALA A 349 -16.80 -1.78 6.20
CA ALA A 349 -17.52 -1.46 7.43
C ALA A 349 -16.60 -1.48 8.66
N GLU A 350 -15.62 -2.39 8.70
CA GLU A 350 -14.62 -2.47 9.77
C GLU A 350 -13.52 -1.40 9.63
N ASN A 351 -13.24 -0.97 8.41
CA ASN A 351 -12.20 0.01 8.10
C ASN A 351 -12.74 1.44 7.93
N LYS A 352 -13.98 1.69 8.33
CA LYS A 352 -14.63 3.00 8.15
C LYS A 352 -13.79 4.11 8.81
N PRO A 353 -13.54 5.23 8.10
CA PRO A 353 -12.90 6.41 8.69
C PRO A 353 -13.65 6.88 9.93
N LEU A 354 -12.89 7.25 10.95
CA LEU A 354 -13.38 7.77 12.21
C LEU A 354 -13.59 9.28 12.09
N THR A 355 -14.66 9.77 12.72
CA THR A 355 -14.78 11.19 13.06
C THR A 355 -13.83 11.55 14.20
N GLU A 356 -13.55 12.84 14.39
CA GLU A 356 -12.73 13.34 15.52
C GLU A 356 -13.28 12.87 16.88
N ALA A 357 -14.61 12.91 17.08
CA ALA A 357 -15.24 12.46 18.31
C ALA A 357 -15.06 10.96 18.54
N GLN A 358 -15.23 10.14 17.49
CA GLN A 358 -15.04 8.70 17.60
C GLN A 358 -13.58 8.33 17.89
N LEU A 359 -12.61 8.99 17.25
CA LEU A 359 -11.20 8.77 17.58
C LEU A 359 -10.90 9.19 19.02
N ALA A 360 -11.46 10.31 19.49
CA ALA A 360 -11.27 10.75 20.87
C ALA A 360 -11.77 9.73 21.90
N ASP A 361 -12.92 9.10 21.65
CA ASP A 361 -13.50 8.04 22.49
C ASP A 361 -12.64 6.77 22.49
N GLU A 362 -12.16 6.34 21.30
CA GLU A 362 -11.24 5.21 21.16
C GLU A 362 -9.92 5.47 21.91
N LEU A 363 -9.34 6.66 21.75
CA LEU A 363 -8.12 7.05 22.43
C LEU A 363 -8.31 7.18 23.95
N ALA A 364 -9.50 7.57 24.43
CA ALA A 364 -9.79 7.58 25.86
C ALA A 364 -9.74 6.17 26.45
N SER A 365 -10.36 5.20 25.79
CA SER A 365 -10.31 3.78 26.19
C SER A 365 -8.88 3.22 26.08
N PHE A 366 -8.18 3.55 25.00
CA PHE A 366 -6.78 3.18 24.80
C PHE A 366 -5.88 3.67 25.94
N ARG A 367 -6.02 4.94 26.37
CA ARG A 367 -5.19 5.51 27.45
C ARG A 367 -5.36 4.79 28.78
N ILE A 368 -6.52 4.19 29.06
CA ILE A 368 -6.73 3.36 30.25
C ILE A 368 -5.89 2.08 30.16
N ASN A 369 -5.90 1.41 29.01
CA ASN A 369 -5.08 0.20 28.79
C ASN A 369 -3.59 0.51 28.88
N LEU A 370 -3.15 1.61 28.27
CA LEU A 370 -1.78 2.10 28.37
C LEU A 370 -1.39 2.40 29.82
N ALA A 371 -2.28 3.00 30.61
CA ALA A 371 -2.02 3.30 32.02
C ALA A 371 -1.86 2.04 32.87
N ASN A 372 -2.68 1.01 32.63
CA ASN A 372 -2.55 -0.28 33.32
C ASN A 372 -1.22 -0.97 32.98
N TRP A 373 -0.82 -0.93 31.70
CA TRP A 373 0.46 -1.49 31.27
C TRP A 373 1.66 -0.72 31.85
N GLN A 374 1.59 0.61 31.85
CA GLN A 374 2.62 1.46 32.46
C GLN A 374 2.72 1.26 33.98
N ALA A 375 1.60 1.01 34.66
CA ALA A 375 1.58 0.68 36.09
C ALA A 375 2.30 -0.64 36.37
N ASP A 376 2.09 -1.67 35.55
CA ASP A 376 2.83 -2.94 35.68
C ASP A 376 4.33 -2.74 35.41
N LEU A 377 4.72 -1.88 34.45
CA LEU A 377 6.13 -1.51 34.24
C LEU A 377 6.72 -0.77 35.44
N ALA A 378 6.00 0.15 36.08
CA ALA A 378 6.47 0.87 37.26
C ALA A 378 6.73 -0.08 38.45
N VAL A 379 5.85 -1.05 38.67
CA VAL A 379 6.06 -2.09 39.71
C VAL A 379 7.27 -2.96 39.38
N THR A 380 7.44 -3.34 38.10
CA THR A 380 8.60 -4.11 37.63
C THR A 380 9.89 -3.33 37.90
N ASP A 381 9.94 -2.07 37.48
CA ASP A 381 11.08 -1.18 37.68
C ASP A 381 11.43 -1.02 39.16
N ALA A 382 10.46 -0.75 40.02
CA ALA A 382 10.66 -0.61 41.46
C ALA A 382 11.21 -1.90 42.12
N LEU A 383 10.79 -3.07 41.65
CA LEU A 383 11.33 -4.35 42.14
C LEU A 383 12.77 -4.56 41.71
N LEU A 384 13.10 -4.22 40.45
CA LEU A 384 14.45 -4.33 39.89
C LEU A 384 15.40 -3.30 40.51
N ALA A 385 14.96 -2.05 40.67
CA ALA A 385 15.70 -0.97 41.32
C ALA A 385 15.86 -1.19 42.83
N GLY A 386 14.97 -1.99 43.41
CA GLY A 386 15.00 -2.36 44.81
C GLY A 386 14.23 -1.43 45.76
N ASP A 387 13.53 -0.44 45.22
CA ASP A 387 12.58 0.47 45.89
C ASP A 387 11.49 -0.26 46.71
N VAL A 388 11.12 -1.46 46.28
CA VAL A 388 10.14 -2.29 46.98
C VAL A 388 10.60 -3.74 47.05
N ARG A 389 10.29 -4.43 48.14
CA ARG A 389 10.46 -5.89 48.23
C ARG A 389 9.18 -6.61 47.85
N GLN A 390 9.32 -7.82 47.31
CA GLN A 390 8.19 -8.67 46.93
C GLN A 390 7.17 -8.86 48.07
N SER A 391 7.65 -8.98 49.31
CA SER A 391 6.83 -9.17 50.51
C SER A 391 5.99 -7.96 50.90
N GLU A 392 6.31 -6.76 50.38
CA GLU A 392 5.58 -5.51 50.67
C GLU A 392 4.43 -5.28 49.70
N LEU A 393 4.40 -5.99 48.57
CA LEU A 393 3.30 -5.94 47.61
C LEU A 393 2.07 -6.65 48.18
N ARG A 394 0.89 -6.11 47.91
CA ARG A 394 -0.38 -6.78 48.22
C ARG A 394 -0.86 -7.64 47.05
N PRO A 395 -1.65 -8.71 47.30
CA PRO A 395 -2.29 -9.45 46.23
C PRO A 395 -3.17 -8.53 45.34
N PRO A 396 -3.18 -8.71 44.00
CA PRO A 396 -2.48 -9.76 43.26
C PRO A 396 -1.04 -9.41 42.82
N LEU A 397 -0.50 -8.22 43.16
CA LEU A 397 0.85 -7.83 42.71
C LEU A 397 1.94 -8.76 43.26
N ASN A 398 1.82 -9.18 44.52
CA ASN A 398 2.82 -10.06 45.14
C ASN A 398 2.93 -11.45 44.50
N SER A 399 1.88 -11.95 43.84
CA SER A 399 1.91 -13.23 43.14
C SER A 399 2.30 -13.06 41.68
N ARG A 400 1.81 -12.00 41.03
CA ARG A 400 2.10 -11.70 39.61
C ARG A 400 3.58 -11.39 39.35
N PHE A 401 4.27 -10.76 40.30
CA PHE A 401 5.64 -10.24 40.12
C PHE A 401 6.72 -11.08 40.83
N GLN A 402 6.41 -12.31 41.23
CA GLN A 402 7.38 -13.17 41.90
C GLN A 402 8.64 -13.35 41.05
N GLY A 403 9.80 -13.39 41.70
CA GLY A 403 11.07 -13.63 41.03
C GLY A 403 11.68 -12.43 40.29
N ILE A 404 10.96 -11.31 40.17
CA ILE A 404 11.50 -10.10 39.52
C ILE A 404 12.55 -9.42 40.39
N GLY A 405 12.21 -9.11 41.65
CA GLY A 405 13.07 -8.32 42.52
C GLY A 405 14.30 -9.04 43.10
N ASP A 406 14.39 -10.36 42.91
CA ASP A 406 15.55 -11.21 43.26
C ASP A 406 16.28 -11.76 42.02
N PHE A 407 15.93 -11.26 40.83
CA PHE A 407 16.53 -11.63 39.55
C PHE A 407 16.54 -13.14 39.25
N SER A 408 15.58 -13.89 39.79
CA SER A 408 15.42 -15.33 39.52
C SER A 408 14.63 -15.63 38.23
N PHE A 409 14.16 -14.61 37.53
CA PHE A 409 13.42 -14.72 36.29
C PHE A 409 14.26 -15.20 35.09
N SER A 410 13.58 -15.72 34.07
CA SER A 410 14.17 -16.10 32.78
C SER A 410 13.25 -15.69 31.63
N ALA A 411 13.64 -15.97 30.38
CA ALA A 411 12.84 -15.66 29.19
C ALA A 411 11.47 -16.35 29.15
N THR A 412 11.20 -17.35 29.99
CA THR A 412 9.90 -18.02 30.09
C THR A 412 8.98 -17.42 31.16
N HIS A 413 9.41 -16.34 31.84
CA HIS A 413 8.64 -15.75 32.93
C HIS A 413 7.31 -15.15 32.42
N PRO A 414 6.15 -15.53 33.00
CA PRO A 414 4.83 -15.12 32.49
C PRO A 414 4.63 -13.59 32.46
N LEU A 415 5.05 -12.88 33.51
CA LEU A 415 4.95 -11.41 33.54
C LEU A 415 5.74 -10.75 32.42
N ILE A 416 6.93 -11.26 32.09
CA ILE A 416 7.80 -10.66 31.07
C ILE A 416 7.15 -10.83 29.69
N THR A 417 6.57 -12.02 29.46
CA THR A 417 5.73 -12.27 28.27
C THR A 417 4.54 -11.31 28.22
N GLN A 418 3.84 -11.11 29.35
CA GLN A 418 2.71 -10.19 29.44
C GLN A 418 3.11 -8.74 29.15
N LEU A 419 4.23 -8.25 29.70
CA LEU A 419 4.72 -6.89 29.48
C LEU A 419 5.07 -6.66 28.00
N TRP A 420 5.77 -7.61 27.38
CA TRP A 420 6.08 -7.56 25.95
C TRP A 420 4.82 -7.54 25.08
N GLN A 421 3.91 -8.51 25.29
CA GLN A 421 2.67 -8.61 24.54
C GLN A 421 1.78 -7.39 24.74
N GLY A 422 1.72 -6.84 25.96
CA GLY A 422 0.99 -5.61 26.25
C GLY A 422 1.51 -4.43 25.44
N GLY A 423 2.83 -4.22 25.40
CA GLY A 423 3.44 -3.14 24.63
C GLY A 423 3.17 -3.25 23.13
N TYR A 424 3.38 -4.43 22.55
CA TYR A 424 3.11 -4.66 21.13
C TYR A 424 1.62 -4.63 20.77
N GLY A 425 0.74 -5.08 21.67
CA GLY A 425 -0.71 -4.96 21.49
C GLY A 425 -1.19 -3.51 21.48
N LEU A 426 -0.57 -2.63 22.29
CA LEU A 426 -0.83 -1.19 22.22
C LEU A 426 -0.38 -0.60 20.88
N ILE A 427 0.80 -0.98 20.39
CA ILE A 427 1.33 -0.52 19.09
C ILE A 427 0.43 -0.98 17.94
N GLU A 428 0.04 -2.25 17.91
CA GLU A 428 -0.84 -2.81 16.88
C GLU A 428 -2.20 -2.11 16.84
N HIS A 429 -2.78 -1.83 18.02
CA HIS A 429 -4.02 -1.07 18.12
C HIS A 429 -3.85 0.35 17.54
N LEU A 430 -2.79 1.07 17.90
CA LEU A 430 -2.53 2.42 17.36
C LEU A 430 -2.34 2.40 15.84
N ASN A 431 -1.60 1.43 15.31
CA ASN A 431 -1.41 1.27 13.87
C ASN A 431 -2.76 1.03 13.16
N THR A 432 -3.65 0.23 13.76
CA THR A 432 -4.99 -0.03 13.24
C THR A 432 -5.88 1.22 13.29
N LEU A 433 -5.82 2.00 14.38
CA LEU A 433 -6.57 3.25 14.50
C LEU A 433 -6.07 4.32 13.51
N GLU A 434 -4.76 4.41 13.29
CA GLU A 434 -4.15 5.40 12.39
C GLU A 434 -4.67 5.26 10.96
N LYS A 435 -4.88 4.03 10.47
CA LYS A 435 -5.47 3.76 9.14
C LYS A 435 -6.86 4.39 8.94
N ARG A 436 -7.58 4.63 10.03
CA ARG A 436 -8.96 5.13 10.04
C ARG A 436 -9.06 6.54 10.62
N ALA A 437 -7.97 7.09 11.15
CA ALA A 437 -7.98 8.33 11.89
C ALA A 437 -8.17 9.55 10.95
N PRO A 438 -8.90 10.59 11.40
CA PRO A 438 -8.85 11.88 10.75
C PRO A 438 -7.42 12.44 10.75
N GLN A 439 -7.03 13.09 9.66
CA GLN A 439 -5.67 13.58 9.43
C GLN A 439 -5.42 14.97 10.04
N SER A 440 -6.16 15.34 11.10
CA SER A 440 -5.91 16.61 11.80
C SER A 440 -4.62 16.54 12.61
N ALA A 441 -4.00 17.71 12.85
CA ALA A 441 -2.76 17.79 13.60
C ALA A 441 -2.89 17.12 14.99
N ALA A 442 -3.97 17.39 15.73
CA ALA A 442 -4.17 16.82 17.06
C ALA A 442 -4.27 15.29 17.05
N SER A 443 -4.99 14.73 16.07
CA SER A 443 -5.21 13.28 15.92
C SER A 443 -3.93 12.55 15.52
N THR A 444 -3.23 13.04 14.50
CA THR A 444 -1.91 12.52 14.12
C THR A 444 -0.89 12.66 15.25
N GLY A 445 -0.85 13.81 15.92
CA GLY A 445 0.09 14.06 17.03
C GLY A 445 -0.14 13.13 18.23
N SER A 446 -1.40 12.85 18.56
CA SER A 446 -1.77 11.96 19.67
C SER A 446 -1.37 10.51 19.40
N LEU A 447 -1.67 9.99 18.20
CA LEU A 447 -1.31 8.64 17.80
C LEU A 447 0.20 8.42 17.83
N LYS A 448 0.96 9.38 17.27
CA LYS A 448 2.43 9.33 17.26
C LYS A 448 3.05 9.32 18.65
N LEU A 449 2.62 10.22 19.54
CA LEU A 449 3.16 10.26 20.91
C LEU A 449 2.88 8.95 21.66
N LEU A 450 1.66 8.44 21.58
CA LEU A 450 1.28 7.21 22.29
C LEU A 450 2.06 5.99 21.77
N ARG A 451 2.30 5.91 20.45
CA ARG A 451 3.11 4.85 19.83
C ARG A 451 4.58 4.97 20.24
N ALA A 452 5.13 6.18 20.17
CA ALA A 452 6.49 6.46 20.63
C ALA A 452 6.68 6.14 22.11
N PHE A 453 5.69 6.43 22.95
CA PHE A 453 5.75 6.09 24.37
C PHE A 453 5.85 4.57 24.58
N ALA A 454 5.00 3.78 23.90
CA ALA A 454 5.05 2.33 24.00
C ALA A 454 6.42 1.77 23.55
N TYR A 455 6.93 2.24 22.40
CA TYR A 455 8.25 1.86 21.91
C TYR A 455 9.38 2.30 22.85
N LEU A 456 9.36 3.52 23.39
CA LEU A 456 10.36 4.01 24.33
C LEU A 456 10.41 3.14 25.60
N ARG A 457 9.24 2.74 26.13
CA ARG A 457 9.18 1.83 27.28
C ARG A 457 9.74 0.44 26.95
N LEU A 458 9.35 -0.13 25.82
CA LEU A 458 9.90 -1.41 25.38
C LEU A 458 11.42 -1.33 25.18
N LEU A 459 11.92 -0.28 24.53
CA LEU A 459 13.35 -0.03 24.31
C LEU A 459 14.10 0.11 25.64
N THR A 460 13.53 0.85 26.59
CA THR A 460 14.12 1.09 27.91
C THR A 460 14.37 -0.21 28.68
N TYR A 461 13.42 -1.14 28.66
CA TYR A 461 13.49 -2.34 29.52
C TYR A 461 13.92 -3.61 28.78
N PHE A 462 13.67 -3.72 27.49
CA PHE A 462 14.01 -4.90 26.67
C PHE A 462 15.17 -4.63 25.69
N GLY A 463 15.61 -3.38 25.52
CA GLY A 463 16.73 -3.03 24.66
C GLY A 463 16.40 -3.20 23.18
N ASN A 464 17.08 -4.13 22.51
CA ASN A 464 16.96 -4.24 21.06
C ASN A 464 15.64 -4.89 20.66
N ILE A 465 14.66 -4.06 20.30
CA ILE A 465 13.28 -4.46 19.99
C ILE A 465 12.97 -4.32 18.49
N PRO A 466 12.07 -5.15 17.94
CA PRO A 466 11.61 -5.00 16.56
C PRO A 466 10.65 -3.81 16.39
N LEU A 467 10.79 -3.07 15.29
CA LEU A 467 9.74 -2.18 14.79
C LEU A 467 8.70 -3.01 14.01
N GLN A 468 7.42 -2.71 14.17
CA GLN A 468 6.37 -3.37 13.39
C GLN A 468 6.27 -2.71 12.01
N GLY A 469 6.30 -3.50 10.95
CA GLY A 469 6.02 -3.10 9.57
C GLY A 469 4.85 -3.90 8.99
N GLU A 470 4.47 -3.61 7.74
CA GLU A 470 3.43 -4.39 7.06
C GLU A 470 3.98 -5.77 6.61
N HIS A 471 3.35 -6.84 7.12
CA HIS A 471 3.55 -8.25 6.77
C HIS A 471 4.98 -8.80 6.89
N GLY A 472 5.37 -9.32 8.06
CA GLY A 472 6.59 -10.11 8.21
C GLY A 472 6.89 -10.60 9.63
N GLN A 473 7.74 -11.64 9.74
CA GLN A 473 8.34 -12.10 11.01
C GLN A 473 9.07 -10.94 11.71
N LEU A 474 8.93 -10.84 13.04
CA LEU A 474 9.63 -9.82 13.82
C LEU A 474 11.15 -10.03 13.73
N ASN A 475 11.90 -8.95 13.58
CA ASN A 475 13.35 -8.94 13.65
C ASN A 475 13.79 -7.72 14.44
N ASN A 476 14.56 -7.92 15.51
CA ASN A 476 15.20 -6.81 16.21
C ASN A 476 16.45 -6.37 15.44
N GLN A 477 16.26 -5.39 14.55
CA GLN A 477 17.31 -4.72 13.76
C GLN A 477 18.26 -3.90 14.64
N GLN A 478 19.10 -3.02 14.06
CA GLN A 478 19.99 -2.15 14.82
C GLN A 478 19.17 -1.23 15.75
N VAL A 479 19.54 -1.20 17.04
CA VAL A 479 18.85 -0.39 18.05
C VAL A 479 18.74 1.09 17.67
N ASP A 480 19.71 1.62 16.91
CA ASP A 480 19.70 2.99 16.38
C ASP A 480 18.45 3.28 15.53
N ASN A 481 17.96 2.31 14.75
CA ASN A 481 16.74 2.49 13.95
C ASN A 481 15.51 2.68 14.85
N VAL A 482 15.48 2.00 15.99
CA VAL A 482 14.40 2.14 16.99
C VAL A 482 14.46 3.53 17.63
N TYR A 483 15.67 4.00 17.99
CA TYR A 483 15.88 5.35 18.50
C TYR A 483 15.40 6.41 17.49
N THR A 484 15.82 6.32 16.23
CA THR A 484 15.41 7.24 15.17
C THR A 484 13.90 7.23 14.97
N PHE A 485 13.27 6.05 14.92
CA PHE A 485 11.81 5.94 14.79
C PHE A 485 11.08 6.64 15.94
N ILE A 486 11.50 6.40 17.20
CA ILE A 486 10.87 7.04 18.36
C ILE A 486 11.09 8.56 18.32
N GLN A 487 12.27 9.01 17.94
CA GLN A 487 12.58 10.43 17.80
C GLN A 487 11.67 11.10 16.77
N ASP A 488 11.56 10.53 15.56
CA ASP A 488 10.74 11.06 14.47
C ASP A 488 9.25 11.14 14.87
N GLU A 489 8.75 10.12 15.58
CA GLU A 489 7.38 10.10 16.09
C GLU A 489 7.15 11.21 17.13
N LEU A 490 8.08 11.40 18.08
CA LEU A 490 7.96 12.42 19.12
C LEU A 490 8.13 13.85 18.59
N GLU A 491 9.05 14.09 17.65
CA GLU A 491 9.18 15.39 16.96
C GLU A 491 7.92 15.68 16.12
N GLY A 492 7.41 14.65 15.45
CA GLY A 492 6.13 14.68 14.74
C GLY A 492 4.95 15.02 15.66
N ALA A 493 4.95 14.51 16.89
CA ALA A 493 3.94 14.84 17.89
C ALA A 493 4.11 16.25 18.47
N SER A 494 5.33 16.64 18.86
CA SER A 494 5.64 17.96 19.46
C SER A 494 5.20 19.13 18.57
N SER A 495 5.38 18.99 17.25
CA SER A 495 4.97 19.99 16.27
C SER A 495 3.45 20.10 16.06
N ARG A 496 2.66 19.12 16.49
CA ARG A 496 1.22 18.99 16.20
C ARG A 496 0.30 19.06 17.42
N LEU A 497 0.80 18.67 18.59
CA LEU A 497 0.06 18.70 19.84
C LEU A 497 -0.13 20.13 20.37
N PRO A 498 -1.22 20.38 21.14
CA PRO A 498 -1.44 21.67 21.76
C PRO A 498 -0.31 22.02 22.72
N GLU A 499 0.01 23.31 22.83
CA GLU A 499 1.10 23.76 23.69
C GLU A 499 0.85 23.43 25.17
N ARG A 500 -0.42 23.55 25.60
CA ARG A 500 -0.88 23.26 26.96
C ARG A 500 -2.24 22.56 26.92
N VAL A 501 -2.47 21.73 27.93
CA VAL A 501 -3.76 21.13 28.26
C VAL A 501 -4.04 21.33 29.75
N GLU A 502 -5.31 21.47 30.14
CA GLU A 502 -5.68 21.57 31.56
C GLU A 502 -5.83 20.19 32.22
N ASP A 503 -6.28 19.20 31.45
CA ASP A 503 -6.42 17.82 31.93
C ASP A 503 -5.09 17.07 31.72
N PRO A 504 -4.39 16.66 32.80
CA PRO A 504 -3.13 15.94 32.70
C PRO A 504 -3.27 14.53 32.12
N ALA A 505 -4.48 14.02 31.90
CA ALA A 505 -4.72 12.79 31.15
C ALA A 505 -4.58 12.98 29.62
N LEU A 506 -4.61 14.24 29.15
CA LEU A 506 -4.44 14.61 27.75
C LEU A 506 -2.98 14.91 27.40
N LEU A 507 -2.69 14.90 26.11
CA LEU A 507 -1.35 15.06 25.58
C LEU A 507 -1.07 16.51 25.21
N SER A 508 0.12 16.99 25.54
CA SER A 508 0.61 18.32 25.17
C SER A 508 1.95 18.23 24.45
N ARG A 509 2.38 19.36 23.88
CA ARG A 509 3.75 19.53 23.39
C ARG A 509 4.78 19.24 24.48
N GLY A 510 4.51 19.66 25.73
CA GLY A 510 5.38 19.37 26.87
C GLY A 510 5.52 17.87 27.14
N SER A 511 4.47 17.08 26.91
CA SER A 511 4.52 15.61 27.00
C SER A 511 5.49 15.03 25.96
N ALA A 512 5.44 15.50 24.71
CA ALA A 512 6.34 15.04 23.63
C ALA A 512 7.79 15.46 23.89
N ASP A 513 8.03 16.73 24.23
CA ASP A 513 9.37 17.27 24.50
C ASP A 513 10.05 16.56 25.68
N MET A 514 9.27 16.22 26.71
CA MET A 514 9.77 15.49 27.88
C MET A 514 10.16 14.05 27.53
N LEU A 515 9.41 13.38 26.65
CA LEU A 515 9.78 12.05 26.15
C LEU A 515 11.01 12.09 25.24
N LEU A 516 11.18 13.15 24.43
CA LEU A 516 12.41 13.39 23.66
C LEU A 516 13.62 13.56 24.60
N ALA A 517 13.46 14.32 25.69
CA ALA A 517 14.52 14.46 26.68
C ALA A 517 14.89 13.12 27.32
N LYS A 518 13.90 12.26 27.63
CA LYS A 518 14.15 10.91 28.15
C LYS A 518 14.85 10.01 27.13
N LEU A 519 14.47 10.07 25.84
CA LEU A 519 15.13 9.35 24.75
C LEU A 519 16.60 9.78 24.60
N ALA A 520 16.85 11.10 24.57
CA ALA A 520 18.20 11.67 24.50
C ALA A 520 19.04 11.29 25.73
N LEU A 521 18.44 11.25 26.92
CA LEU A 521 19.13 10.84 28.14
C LEU A 521 19.61 9.38 28.08
N LEU A 522 18.82 8.47 27.52
CA LEU A 522 19.22 7.07 27.31
C LEU A 522 20.45 6.95 26.39
N ARG A 523 20.66 7.92 25.49
CA ARG A 523 21.84 8.00 24.59
C ARG A 523 22.97 8.86 25.13
N ALA A 524 22.83 9.40 26.35
CA ALA A 524 23.76 10.37 26.93
C ALA A 524 23.97 11.62 26.05
N GLU A 525 22.97 12.01 25.26
CA GLU A 525 22.95 13.23 24.44
C GLU A 525 22.61 14.46 25.33
N TYR A 526 23.51 14.78 26.26
CA TYR A 526 23.25 15.75 27.33
C TYR A 526 22.98 17.18 26.85
N ASP A 527 23.52 17.58 25.71
CA ASP A 527 23.22 18.87 25.08
C ASP A 527 21.74 18.95 24.66
N VAL A 528 21.20 17.88 24.06
CA VAL A 528 19.79 17.77 23.69
C VAL A 528 18.91 17.73 24.93
N VAL A 529 19.30 16.95 25.96
CA VAL A 529 18.57 16.90 27.25
C VAL A 529 18.50 18.28 27.90
N ALA A 530 19.62 19.00 28.00
CA ALA A 530 19.66 20.32 28.61
C ALA A 530 18.76 21.32 27.86
N ALA A 531 18.78 21.30 26.53
CA ALA A 531 17.95 22.18 25.70
C ALA A 531 16.45 21.90 25.85
N LEU A 532 16.03 20.63 25.77
CA LEU A 532 14.62 20.24 25.89
C LEU A 532 14.07 20.48 27.29
N THR A 533 14.83 20.14 28.32
CA THR A 533 14.41 20.36 29.71
C THR A 533 14.33 21.85 30.05
N ALA A 534 15.29 22.66 29.59
CA ALA A 534 15.23 24.12 29.73
C ALA A 534 14.01 24.70 29.01
N LYS A 535 13.68 24.23 27.80
CA LYS A 535 12.47 24.63 27.07
C LYS A 535 11.20 24.35 27.88
N ILE A 536 11.06 23.17 28.47
CA ILE A 536 9.89 22.81 29.29
C ILE A 536 9.81 23.68 30.55
N ILE A 537 10.93 23.86 31.26
CA ILE A 537 10.99 24.65 32.50
C ILE A 537 10.64 26.12 32.23
N THR A 538 11.22 26.71 31.17
CA THR A 538 11.03 28.13 30.85
C THR A 538 9.67 28.45 30.24
N ALA A 539 8.96 27.46 29.67
CA ALA A 539 7.61 27.64 29.15
C ALA A 539 6.60 28.05 30.26
N GLY A 540 6.87 27.69 31.53
CA GLY A 540 6.07 28.13 32.67
C GLY A 540 4.65 27.53 32.74
N HIS A 541 4.37 26.50 31.93
CA HIS A 541 3.06 25.82 31.92
C HIS A 541 2.82 24.93 33.14
N HIS A 542 3.90 24.49 33.78
CA HIS A 542 3.91 23.66 34.99
C HIS A 542 4.69 24.35 36.10
N SER A 543 4.41 24.00 37.35
CA SER A 543 5.13 24.53 38.51
C SER A 543 5.44 23.43 39.52
N LEU A 544 6.60 23.53 40.17
CA LEU A 544 6.97 22.62 41.24
C LEU A 544 6.04 22.86 42.45
N VAL A 545 5.60 21.78 43.08
CA VAL A 545 4.71 21.85 44.25
C VAL A 545 5.30 21.08 45.43
N PRO A 546 4.90 21.39 46.68
CA PRO A 546 5.30 20.58 47.82
C PRO A 546 4.82 19.13 47.68
N ASP A 547 5.58 18.17 48.21
CA ASP A 547 5.39 16.72 47.99
C ASP A 547 3.95 16.23 48.27
N GLN A 548 3.29 16.79 49.29
CA GLN A 548 1.90 16.47 49.65
C GLN A 548 0.83 16.90 48.62
N HIS A 549 1.23 17.66 47.60
CA HIS A 549 0.36 18.15 46.51
C HIS A 549 0.66 17.49 45.15
N VAL A 550 1.84 16.86 44.99
CA VAL A 550 2.31 16.34 43.69
C VAL A 550 1.35 15.32 43.09
N PHE A 551 0.84 14.39 43.89
CA PHE A 551 0.09 13.22 43.41
C PHE A 551 -1.43 13.38 43.49
N ARG A 552 -1.92 14.62 43.34
CA ARG A 552 -3.35 14.96 43.24
C ARG A 552 -3.76 15.12 41.78
N ALA A 553 -5.04 14.90 41.48
CA ALA A 553 -5.59 14.95 40.11
C ALA A 553 -5.19 16.21 39.32
N ASN A 554 -5.20 17.38 39.95
CA ASN A 554 -4.93 18.67 39.30
C ASN A 554 -3.60 19.29 39.76
N SER A 555 -2.60 18.46 40.07
CA SER A 555 -1.29 18.96 40.45
C SER A 555 -0.64 19.73 39.30
N ALA A 556 -0.22 20.97 39.58
CA ALA A 556 0.46 21.81 38.60
C ALA A 556 1.87 21.30 38.22
N GLU A 557 2.39 20.29 38.93
CA GLU A 557 3.68 19.65 38.62
C GLU A 557 3.55 18.56 37.55
N ILE A 558 2.36 17.99 37.36
CA ILE A 558 2.13 16.88 36.43
C ILE A 558 2.07 17.41 35.00
N ILE A 559 2.89 16.82 34.13
CA ILE A 559 2.90 17.09 32.67
C ILE A 559 1.96 16.12 31.95
N TRP A 560 1.98 14.84 32.35
CA TRP A 560 1.10 13.81 31.82
C TRP A 560 0.94 12.68 32.85
N ALA A 561 -0.28 12.16 33.01
CA ALA A 561 -0.62 11.14 33.99
C ALA A 561 -1.66 10.14 33.49
N SER A 562 -1.87 9.09 34.27
CA SER A 562 -2.95 8.12 34.09
C SER A 562 -4.32 8.82 34.02
N PRO A 563 -5.21 8.44 33.07
CA PRO A 563 -6.58 8.96 33.01
C PRO A 563 -7.47 8.44 34.14
N VAL A 564 -6.99 7.44 34.89
CA VAL A 564 -7.74 6.79 35.98
C VAL A 564 -6.99 6.94 37.29
N ALA A 565 -7.74 7.26 38.35
CA ALA A 565 -7.20 7.27 39.70
C ALA A 565 -6.79 5.87 40.14
N LEU A 566 -5.69 5.78 40.89
CA LEU A 566 -5.21 4.51 41.43
C LEU A 566 -6.22 3.93 42.43
N SER A 567 -6.34 2.61 42.42
CA SER A 567 -7.19 1.86 43.33
C SER A 567 -6.56 0.52 43.72
N GLY A 568 -7.12 -0.12 44.75
CA GLY A 568 -6.72 -1.45 45.21
C GLY A 568 -5.21 -1.58 45.48
N ALA A 569 -4.63 -2.71 45.05
CA ALA A 569 -3.23 -3.03 45.30
C ALA A 569 -2.25 -2.02 44.68
N MET A 570 -2.61 -1.37 43.57
CA MET A 570 -1.77 -0.32 42.96
C MET A 570 -1.74 0.95 43.81
N LYS A 571 -2.87 1.32 44.42
CA LYS A 571 -2.91 2.44 45.36
C LYS A 571 -2.10 2.14 46.62
N ASP A 572 -2.14 0.89 47.09
CA ASP A 572 -1.32 0.44 48.22
C ASP A 572 0.18 0.46 47.90
N TYR A 573 0.57 -0.02 46.71
CA TYR A 573 1.95 0.04 46.20
C TYR A 573 2.47 1.48 46.16
N PHE A 574 1.64 2.41 45.69
CA PHE A 574 2.01 3.79 45.47
C PHE A 574 1.61 4.71 46.64
N TYR A 575 1.89 4.29 47.88
CA TYR A 575 1.77 5.12 49.07
C TYR A 575 0.40 5.78 49.30
N GLN A 576 -0.70 5.10 48.95
CA GLN A 576 -2.08 5.62 49.02
C GLN A 576 -2.34 6.87 48.16
N ARG A 577 -1.46 7.17 47.20
CA ARG A 577 -1.62 8.30 46.28
C ARG A 577 -2.71 8.02 45.24
N ASP A 578 -3.40 9.07 44.80
CA ASP A 578 -4.53 8.93 43.86
C ASP A 578 -4.09 8.91 42.40
N GLN A 579 -2.94 9.51 42.08
CA GLN A 579 -2.48 9.70 40.70
C GLN A 579 -1.12 9.08 40.47
N LEU A 580 -0.99 8.38 39.34
CA LEU A 580 0.29 7.92 38.81
C LEU A 580 0.73 8.88 37.68
N PRO A 581 1.68 9.79 37.93
CA PRO A 581 2.27 10.60 36.88
C PRO A 581 3.12 9.73 35.96
N PHE A 582 3.03 9.97 34.65
CA PHE A 582 3.96 9.40 33.68
C PHE A 582 5.14 10.33 33.44
N LEU A 583 4.88 11.64 33.54
CA LEU A 583 5.82 12.73 33.34
C LEU A 583 5.46 13.87 34.29
N ARG A 584 6.46 14.43 34.99
CA ARG A 584 6.27 15.59 35.86
C ARG A 584 7.48 16.52 35.84
N LEU A 585 7.26 17.78 36.19
CA LEU A 585 8.26 18.83 36.08
C LEU A 585 9.50 18.55 36.92
N ARG A 586 9.40 17.88 38.07
CA ARG A 586 10.57 17.57 38.89
C ARG A 586 11.54 16.62 38.20
N GLU A 587 11.04 15.63 37.46
CA GLU A 587 11.89 14.77 36.62
C GLU A 587 12.61 15.61 35.55
N THR A 588 11.95 16.64 35.01
CA THR A 588 12.54 17.58 34.07
C THR A 588 13.72 18.33 34.69
N TYR A 589 13.58 18.80 35.94
CA TYR A 589 14.68 19.44 36.68
C TYR A 589 15.82 18.46 36.95
N LEU A 590 15.53 17.22 37.36
CA LEU A 590 16.55 16.21 37.61
C LEU A 590 17.36 15.87 36.35
N MET A 591 16.69 15.71 35.20
CA MET A 591 17.36 15.57 33.90
C MET A 591 18.18 16.80 33.52
N ASN A 592 17.65 18.01 33.79
CA ASN A 592 18.37 19.25 33.52
C ASN A 592 19.65 19.38 34.36
N ILE A 593 19.57 19.01 35.64
CA ILE A 593 20.71 19.00 36.57
C ILE A 593 21.77 18.01 36.08
N GLU A 594 21.37 16.77 35.80
CA GLU A 594 22.29 15.74 35.30
C GLU A 594 22.97 16.18 33.99
N ALA A 595 22.20 16.67 33.02
CA ALA A 595 22.72 17.12 31.75
C ALA A 595 23.71 18.30 31.88
N ASN A 596 23.36 19.31 32.67
CA ASN A 596 24.26 20.44 32.90
C ASN A 596 25.52 20.03 33.66
N ALA A 597 25.42 19.13 34.65
CA ALA A 597 26.58 18.59 35.35
C ALA A 597 27.51 17.81 34.40
N ALA A 598 26.95 17.00 33.49
CA ALA A 598 27.70 16.26 32.49
C ALA A 598 28.44 17.18 31.51
N LEU A 599 27.80 18.27 31.07
CA LEU A 599 28.36 19.29 30.19
C LEU A 599 29.37 20.23 30.86
N GLY A 600 29.56 20.14 32.18
CA GLY A 600 30.44 21.03 32.94
C GLY A 600 29.82 22.40 33.27
N ASN A 601 28.50 22.57 33.06
CA ASN A 601 27.73 23.75 33.43
C ASN A 601 27.35 23.70 34.92
N THR A 602 28.34 23.60 35.81
CA THR A 602 28.15 23.37 37.26
C THR A 602 27.23 24.41 37.91
N GLU A 603 27.37 25.68 37.57
CA GLU A 603 26.53 26.74 38.12
C GLU A 603 25.05 26.53 37.79
N ALA A 604 24.73 26.18 36.54
CA ALA A 604 23.36 25.89 36.12
C ALA A 604 22.78 24.67 36.84
N ALA A 605 23.57 23.60 36.96
CA ALA A 605 23.18 22.39 37.68
C ALA A 605 22.93 22.66 39.17
N VAL A 606 23.82 23.39 39.85
CA VAL A 606 23.68 23.75 41.26
C VAL A 606 22.47 24.64 41.49
N ASN A 607 22.22 25.62 40.61
CA ASN A 607 21.05 26.49 40.72
C ASN A 607 19.73 25.71 40.58
N ALA A 608 19.65 24.81 39.60
CA ALA A 608 18.49 23.94 39.42
C ALA A 608 18.30 22.96 40.59
N PHE A 609 19.38 22.38 41.12
CA PHE A 609 19.33 21.51 42.30
C PHE A 609 18.86 22.27 43.55
N ASN A 610 19.39 23.46 43.80
CA ASN A 610 19.02 24.28 44.95
C ASN A 610 17.56 24.75 44.91
N MET A 611 16.96 24.86 43.71
CA MET A 611 15.52 25.06 43.56
C MET A 611 14.75 23.89 44.20
N LEU A 612 15.14 22.65 43.92
CA LEU A 612 14.54 21.46 44.55
C LEU A 612 14.82 21.40 46.05
N CYS A 613 16.03 21.76 46.51
CA CYS A 613 16.34 21.82 47.94
C CYS A 613 15.41 22.76 48.70
N SER A 614 15.15 23.94 48.14
CA SER A 614 14.29 24.95 48.78
C SER A 614 12.87 24.44 49.03
N LEU A 615 12.33 23.63 48.11
CA LEU A 615 11.01 23.03 48.21
C LEU A 615 10.95 21.91 49.26
N LYS A 616 12.05 21.17 49.40
CA LYS A 616 12.17 20.05 50.34
C LYS A 616 12.71 20.42 51.71
N GLY A 617 13.08 21.69 51.93
CA GLY A 617 13.74 22.13 53.16
C GLY A 617 15.14 21.54 53.36
N MET A 618 15.81 21.14 52.27
CA MET A 618 17.18 20.63 52.29
C MET A 618 18.19 21.79 52.26
N PRO A 619 19.39 21.63 52.84
CA PRO A 619 20.44 22.65 52.72
C PRO A 619 20.86 22.82 51.25
N PRO A 620 21.12 24.05 50.79
CA PRO A 620 21.60 24.28 49.43
C PRO A 620 23.04 23.78 49.27
N LEU A 621 23.37 23.29 48.08
CA LEU A 621 24.73 22.97 47.68
C LEU A 621 25.54 24.26 47.45
N PRO A 622 26.83 24.28 47.84
CA PRO A 622 27.69 25.42 47.58
C PRO A 622 28.06 25.51 46.09
N PRO A 623 28.28 26.72 45.53
CA PRO A 623 28.74 26.88 44.14
C PRO A 623 30.08 26.18 43.83
N SER A 624 30.90 25.93 44.86
CA SER A 624 32.22 25.31 44.76
C SER A 624 32.22 23.79 44.95
N ILE A 625 31.06 23.14 44.85
CA ILE A 625 30.94 21.67 44.96
C ILE A 625 31.75 20.97 43.87
N SER A 626 32.35 19.81 44.19
CA SER A 626 33.06 19.01 43.17
C SER A 626 32.07 18.33 42.23
N LYS A 627 32.54 17.92 41.05
CA LYS A 627 31.72 17.21 40.06
C LYS A 627 31.22 15.87 40.63
N GLU A 628 32.08 15.17 41.35
CA GLU A 628 31.80 13.88 41.96
C GLU A 628 30.72 14.02 43.04
N GLU A 629 30.84 15.03 43.91
CA GLU A 629 29.85 15.29 44.96
C GLU A 629 28.52 15.75 44.36
N LEU A 630 28.52 16.64 43.37
CA LEU A 630 27.30 17.04 42.67
C LEU A 630 26.60 15.84 42.04
N THR A 631 27.39 14.92 41.45
CA THR A 631 26.88 13.68 40.85
C THR A 631 26.19 12.79 41.87
N ALA A 632 26.83 12.55 43.01
CA ALA A 632 26.23 11.79 44.10
C ALA A 632 24.92 12.45 44.59
N GLN A 633 24.95 13.76 44.82
CA GLN A 633 23.79 14.51 45.36
C GLN A 633 22.57 14.45 44.43
N TYR A 634 22.72 14.66 43.11
CA TYR A 634 21.56 14.61 42.22
C TYR A 634 21.05 13.18 41.99
N GLN A 635 21.92 12.17 41.98
CA GLN A 635 21.50 10.77 41.85
C GLN A 635 20.72 10.32 43.08
N ASP A 636 21.20 10.65 44.28
CA ASP A 636 20.52 10.30 45.53
C ASP A 636 19.18 11.05 45.67
N LEU A 637 19.13 12.32 45.24
CA LEU A 637 17.87 13.05 45.18
C LEU A 637 16.90 12.38 44.19
N TRP A 638 17.35 12.00 43.00
CA TRP A 638 16.53 11.32 41.99
C TRP A 638 15.94 10.03 42.54
N ILE A 639 16.78 9.16 43.14
CA ILE A 639 16.36 7.91 43.80
C ILE A 639 15.25 8.19 44.81
N SER A 640 15.44 9.19 45.68
CA SER A 640 14.47 9.47 46.74
C SER A 640 13.17 10.11 46.25
N ASP A 641 13.24 10.92 45.18
CA ASP A 641 12.10 11.72 44.74
C ASP A 641 11.24 10.99 43.73
N MET A 642 11.82 10.09 42.92
CA MET A 642 11.15 9.37 41.82
C MET A 642 10.84 7.90 42.17
N GLU A 643 10.99 7.52 43.44
CA GLU A 643 10.78 6.14 43.92
C GLU A 643 9.40 5.61 43.48
N ARG A 644 9.36 4.40 42.92
CA ARG A 644 8.13 3.72 42.47
C ARG A 644 7.34 4.41 41.35
N GLU A 645 7.91 5.42 40.69
CA GLU A 645 7.29 6.07 39.51
C GLU A 645 7.73 5.42 38.18
N GLY A 646 8.73 4.54 38.23
CA GLY A 646 9.37 3.90 37.08
C GLY A 646 10.63 4.64 36.61
N PHE A 647 11.42 3.98 35.76
CA PHE A 647 12.68 4.49 35.19
C PHE A 647 13.87 4.57 36.16
N GLN A 648 13.72 4.12 37.41
CA GLN A 648 14.81 4.12 38.39
C GLN A 648 15.85 3.05 38.08
N PHE A 649 15.43 1.85 37.66
CA PHE A 649 16.35 0.77 37.34
C PHE A 649 17.24 1.09 36.12
N PRO A 650 16.71 1.58 34.98
CA PRO A 650 17.52 2.07 33.87
C PRO A 650 18.54 3.14 34.28
N ASN A 651 18.18 4.04 35.20
CA ASN A 651 19.12 5.03 35.72
C ASN A 651 20.26 4.38 36.52
N LEU A 652 19.98 3.40 37.38
CA LEU A 652 21.04 2.66 38.09
C LEU A 652 22.01 1.95 37.12
N ILE A 653 21.50 1.44 35.99
CA ILE A 653 22.33 0.85 34.92
C ILE A 653 23.19 1.92 34.26
N ARG A 654 22.57 3.03 33.82
CA ARG A 654 23.24 4.12 33.10
C ARG A 654 24.27 4.87 33.96
N TRP A 655 24.07 4.87 35.28
CA TRP A 655 25.02 5.40 36.26
C TRP A 655 26.05 4.37 36.74
N GLU A 656 26.01 3.13 36.22
CA GLU A 656 26.91 2.03 36.63
C GLU A 656 26.84 1.68 38.13
N ARG A 657 25.69 1.94 38.78
CA ARG A 657 25.44 1.66 40.21
C ARG A 657 24.67 0.36 40.46
N ALA A 658 24.08 -0.23 39.43
CA ALA A 658 23.27 -1.44 39.57
C ALA A 658 24.04 -2.62 40.18
N ALA A 659 25.27 -2.88 39.72
CA ALA A 659 26.10 -3.97 40.24
C ALA A 659 26.40 -3.79 41.75
N GLU A 660 26.75 -2.57 42.16
CA GLU A 660 27.02 -2.24 43.57
C GLU A 660 25.77 -2.44 44.45
N LEU A 661 24.63 -1.91 44.01
CA LEU A 661 23.43 -1.82 44.85
C LEU A 661 22.60 -3.11 44.85
N LEU A 662 22.67 -3.91 43.77
CA LEU A 662 21.71 -4.99 43.51
C LEU A 662 22.34 -6.39 43.50
N ALA A 663 23.67 -6.52 43.53
CA ALA A 663 24.33 -7.84 43.51
C ALA A 663 23.89 -8.76 44.66
N ALA A 664 23.68 -8.21 45.86
CA ALA A 664 23.18 -8.96 47.02
C ALA A 664 21.76 -9.54 46.81
N ARG A 665 21.02 -9.01 45.82
CA ARG A 665 19.68 -9.46 45.43
C ARG A 665 19.71 -10.44 44.26
N GLY A 666 20.88 -10.80 43.71
CA GLY A 666 20.99 -11.70 42.56
C GLY A 666 21.20 -11.02 41.21
N TYR A 667 21.36 -9.69 41.18
CA TYR A 667 21.73 -8.98 39.95
C TYR A 667 23.07 -9.48 39.41
N ASN A 668 23.16 -9.65 38.08
CA ASN A 668 24.35 -10.15 37.39
C ASN A 668 24.43 -9.50 36.02
N GLU A 669 25.53 -8.83 35.72
CA GLU A 669 25.79 -8.21 34.42
C GLU A 669 26.65 -9.11 33.51
N PRO A 670 26.39 -9.14 32.18
CA PRO A 670 25.45 -8.29 31.45
C PRO A 670 23.99 -8.79 31.48
N LYS A 671 23.73 -9.96 32.05
CA LYS A 671 22.44 -10.66 31.96
C LYS A 671 21.25 -9.78 32.35
N HIS A 672 21.29 -9.21 33.55
CA HIS A 672 20.15 -8.51 34.13
C HIS A 672 20.11 -7.02 33.78
N GLN A 673 20.95 -6.52 32.87
CA GLN A 673 20.88 -5.12 32.43
C GLN A 673 19.58 -4.81 31.68
N LEU A 674 18.97 -5.84 31.07
CA LEU A 674 17.69 -5.77 30.36
C LEU A 674 16.81 -6.95 30.76
N LEU A 675 15.50 -6.80 30.62
CA LEU A 675 14.59 -7.94 30.62
C LEU A 675 14.85 -8.81 29.38
N PRO A 676 14.73 -10.15 29.46
CA PRO A 676 14.86 -11.02 28.31
C PRO A 676 13.71 -10.78 27.33
N ILE A 677 13.99 -10.95 26.05
CA ILE A 677 12.95 -11.16 25.04
C ILE A 677 12.21 -12.45 25.40
N PRO A 678 10.86 -12.48 25.44
CA PRO A 678 10.13 -13.69 25.82
C PRO A 678 10.50 -14.88 24.93
N MET A 679 10.65 -16.07 25.52
CA MET A 679 11.11 -17.25 24.78
C MET A 679 10.15 -17.61 23.64
N ALA A 680 8.83 -17.50 23.86
CA ALA A 680 7.83 -17.73 22.82
C ALA A 680 7.97 -16.80 21.60
N VAL A 681 8.52 -15.60 21.79
CA VAL A 681 8.80 -14.65 20.69
C VAL A 681 10.04 -15.08 19.91
N ILE A 682 11.10 -15.52 20.61
CA ILE A 682 12.31 -16.07 19.99
C ILE A 682 11.98 -17.33 19.19
N ASP A 683 11.22 -18.25 19.76
CA ASP A 683 10.80 -19.50 19.12
C ASP A 683 9.98 -19.25 17.83
N ALA A 684 9.11 -18.23 17.85
CA ALA A 684 8.29 -17.85 16.70
C ALA A 684 9.04 -17.03 15.64
N ASN A 685 10.15 -16.39 16.00
CA ASN A 685 10.91 -15.49 15.13
C ASN A 685 12.41 -15.82 15.20
N PRO A 686 12.88 -16.84 14.43
CA PRO A 686 14.26 -17.32 14.51
C PRO A 686 15.34 -16.29 14.16
N GLN A 687 14.96 -15.16 13.57
CA GLN A 687 15.86 -14.04 13.26
C GLN A 687 16.07 -13.10 14.46
N MET A 688 15.24 -13.18 15.49
CA MET A 688 15.40 -12.38 16.69
C MET A 688 16.53 -12.92 17.56
N MET A 689 17.36 -12.01 18.05
CA MET A 689 18.40 -12.33 19.03
C MET A 689 17.91 -12.05 20.45
N GLN A 690 18.28 -12.94 21.36
CA GLN A 690 18.07 -12.76 22.78
C GLN A 690 19.04 -11.70 23.36
N ASN A 691 18.64 -11.04 24.44
CA ASN A 691 19.51 -10.14 25.18
C ASN A 691 20.70 -10.91 25.82
N PRO A 692 21.86 -10.27 25.99
CA PRO A 692 23.06 -10.95 26.47
C PRO A 692 22.84 -11.72 27.78
N GLY A 693 23.32 -12.96 27.86
CA GLY A 693 23.31 -13.77 29.08
C GLY A 693 22.06 -14.62 29.36
N TYR A 694 21.03 -14.57 28.50
CA TYR A 694 19.80 -15.37 28.63
C TYR A 694 19.74 -16.60 27.73
#